data_AF-A0A1H9WP08-F1
#
_entry.id   AF-A0A1H9WP08-F1
#
_cell.length_a   1.000
_cell.length_b   1.000
_cell.length_c   1.000
_cell.angle_alpha   90.00
_cell.angle_beta   90.00
_cell.angle_gamma   90.00
#
_symmetry.space_group_name_H-M   'P 1'
#
loop_
_entity.id
_entity.type
_entity.pdbx_description
1 polymer ?
#
loop_
_entity_poly.entity_id
_entity_poly.type
_entity_poly.pdbx_seq_one_letter_code
_entity_poly.pdbx_strand_id
1 'polypeptide(L)'
;MNPDKAHKSDLSRVIILDIILIVAFASCILITTLMYDNESEKAAQKYINSNASSLEHNLEILDFENWDLIIRDFIDYYNMDVIVTDPNGDITYIFARGAIDSENSISKTLEIGSTGYTLIVSAIPSDVTIIDNNTVSVSLNILLVNAFIVIILIVTSFIQSYRNQIVRMATTDELTGLSNRKSFIERYDEMNRKGKLEDAVIFMIDVDKFKGINDNNGHASGDTALKYIGLKLKELEGSNIIAGRWGGDEFIGIIKSQSGDSVQKAKRILTDLMNDVNKAQIIEGITLSLSIGMASIIDSSDITKNMERADAALYASKNNGRGILTDYNDLADNKTDVLRSDTSGSADVLSNTSSKVSDSPKKSFDISKSTASGKKTSGNADNFLDIHYEDVSIAHSDANIYEQVLGGIVDGVNHMIPFAVGGGILIAFAFLTDAASIDISTLDASQLSSFGSITEFAASFKTLGDMTFNFMFTVFSAFLSMYLGGYEAFVAGFMGGYIAYIGNAGFMGAFLAGIAAGYSVKLMKNFVKELPSSFNAFSAIIIYPVLSLLLISFLMYFMVIPTANIFNSALTEMLGAIARLGKLPLSIVGGLMMGCDMGGPVNKAAYYFGTTALMNKEYDVMAFIMAAGMTPPCGIALSTILFANRFSESERRRSGVTLIMGLAFITEGAITYLLSDIVRVMISCMIGASVSATLSELFGCTLMAPHGGIFVFLIVGKPVLYFLSIMIGSLVTAVILGFIKKIKDMNIKNILKIPSIFTMILSLLLLTGCRKNNATDLNTSSEDDHYTFAYTCMDGSNPYFATILEEITTLVEARGDSLIVYDGENDISKQQSQLEDMAFKDIDGVFLNPVDSEKVIVPLKKIKEAYIPVVCFDTQVEDVSYIDSYIGSDNYNAGKVVGDDLVRRCPDGGSIIILDAPSTRSARDRVDGFISAIMGHDFDIFSIYDCSGDEEKAYENTKKLLNIKSDITAIFAENDPTALGVLKAVNELGIKDCCIYGVDGSPLIKQELIKEDSPVKGTGAQSPVSIAQKAVEVMYSILDGETVEKTYTIDTYIISTENIINFDVKNWQ
;
A
#
# COMPACT_ATOMS: atom_id res chain seq x y z
N MET A 1 -37.16 -26.35 9.40
CA MET A 1 -36.13 -26.72 10.40
C MET A 1 -36.52 -26.07 11.72
N ASN A 2 -36.61 -26.81 12.83
CA ASN A 2 -36.92 -26.23 14.14
C ASN A 2 -35.72 -25.33 14.55
N PRO A 3 -35.86 -23.98 14.52
CA PRO A 3 -34.73 -23.05 14.64
C PRO A 3 -34.02 -23.13 16.00
N ASP A 4 -34.66 -23.71 17.02
CA ASP A 4 -34.14 -23.82 18.37
C ASP A 4 -33.03 -24.87 18.57
N LYS A 5 -32.87 -25.84 17.65
CA LYS A 5 -31.81 -26.85 17.78
C LYS A 5 -30.49 -26.46 17.10
N ALA A 6 -30.53 -25.63 16.06
CA ALA A 6 -29.31 -25.11 15.42
C ALA A 6 -28.65 -24.01 16.27
N HIS A 7 -29.46 -23.15 16.91
CA HIS A 7 -28.92 -22.10 17.77
C HIS A 7 -28.23 -22.63 19.04
N LYS A 8 -28.70 -23.75 19.61
CA LYS A 8 -28.09 -24.30 20.83
C LYS A 8 -26.70 -24.90 20.61
N SER A 9 -26.40 -25.45 19.43
CA SER A 9 -25.05 -25.95 19.13
C SER A 9 -24.05 -24.84 18.84
N ASP A 10 -24.51 -23.72 18.29
CA ASP A 10 -23.64 -22.57 18.04
C ASP A 10 -23.39 -21.75 19.31
N LEU A 11 -24.39 -21.61 20.18
CA LEU A 11 -24.24 -20.91 21.46
C LEU A 11 -23.29 -21.63 22.42
N SER A 12 -23.37 -22.96 22.50
CA SER A 12 -22.44 -23.75 23.32
C SER A 12 -21.00 -23.75 22.78
N ARG A 13 -20.80 -23.49 21.48
CA ARG A 13 -19.48 -23.36 20.86
C ARG A 13 -18.83 -22.00 21.10
N VAL A 14 -19.61 -20.91 21.04
CA VAL A 14 -19.14 -19.57 21.41
C VAL A 14 -18.72 -19.54 22.87
N ILE A 15 -19.51 -20.14 23.75
CA ILE A 15 -19.19 -20.23 25.19
C ILE A 15 -17.91 -21.02 25.46
N ILE A 16 -17.64 -22.13 24.74
CA ILE A 16 -16.39 -22.89 24.90
C ILE A 16 -15.19 -22.08 24.41
N LEU A 17 -15.34 -21.34 23.30
CA LEU A 17 -14.27 -20.48 22.77
C LEU A 17 -13.95 -19.34 23.74
N ASP A 18 -14.98 -18.70 24.30
CA ASP A 18 -14.85 -17.63 25.30
C ASP A 18 -14.19 -18.15 26.58
N ILE A 19 -14.56 -19.35 27.05
CA ILE A 19 -13.91 -19.98 28.22
C ILE A 19 -12.42 -20.26 27.95
N ILE A 20 -12.08 -20.75 26.76
CA ILE A 20 -10.66 -21.00 26.39
C ILE A 20 -9.89 -19.69 26.31
N LEU A 21 -10.48 -18.63 25.73
CA LEU A 21 -9.85 -17.31 25.65
C LEU A 21 -9.64 -16.70 27.04
N ILE A 22 -10.63 -16.84 27.93
CA ILE A 22 -10.57 -16.35 29.31
C ILE A 22 -9.49 -17.12 30.09
N VAL A 23 -9.39 -18.45 29.91
CA VAL A 23 -8.35 -19.26 30.56
C VAL A 23 -6.96 -18.91 30.03
N ALA A 24 -6.80 -18.69 28.72
CA ALA A 24 -5.53 -18.26 28.13
C ALA A 24 -5.12 -16.86 28.63
N PHE A 25 -6.07 -15.93 28.69
CA PHE A 25 -5.84 -14.57 29.19
C PHE A 25 -5.51 -14.54 30.69
N ALA A 26 -6.23 -15.32 31.50
CA ALA A 26 -5.94 -15.48 32.93
C ALA A 26 -4.57 -16.12 33.18
N SER A 27 -4.15 -17.06 32.32
CA SER A 27 -2.81 -17.67 32.38
C SER A 27 -1.72 -16.65 32.07
N CYS A 28 -1.95 -15.75 31.09
CA CYS A 28 -1.01 -14.65 30.78
C CYS A 28 -0.89 -13.66 31.95
N ILE A 29 -2.00 -13.30 32.59
CA ILE A 29 -1.99 -12.42 33.78
C ILE A 29 -1.21 -13.08 34.93
N LEU A 30 -1.45 -14.37 35.19
CA LEU A 30 -0.78 -15.10 36.27
C LEU A 30 0.75 -15.17 36.04
N ILE A 31 1.19 -15.41 34.80
CA ILE A 31 2.60 -15.43 34.43
C ILE A 31 3.23 -14.04 34.57
N THR A 32 2.54 -12.99 34.12
CA THR A 32 3.00 -11.60 34.27
C THR A 32 3.12 -11.19 35.74
N THR A 33 2.23 -11.71 36.60
CA THR A 33 2.27 -11.49 38.05
C THR A 33 3.44 -12.23 38.70
N LEU A 34 3.76 -13.44 38.22
CA LEU A 34 4.91 -14.23 38.70
C LEU A 34 6.27 -13.67 38.24
N MET A 35 6.31 -12.79 37.23
CA MET A 35 7.50 -12.06 36.82
C MET A 35 7.88 -10.90 37.76
N TYR A 36 7.04 -10.59 38.75
CA TYR A 36 7.16 -9.40 39.60
C TYR A 36 7.63 -9.69 41.04
N ASP A 37 8.49 -10.69 41.24
CA ASP A 37 9.05 -11.00 42.56
C ASP A 37 10.46 -10.41 42.71
N ASN A 38 10.51 -9.23 43.35
CA ASN A 38 11.74 -8.53 43.78
C ASN A 38 12.24 -9.23 45.05
N GLU A 39 13.36 -9.98 45.00
CA GLU A 39 14.23 -10.18 46.19
C GLU A 39 15.45 -11.06 45.90
N SER A 40 16.53 -10.50 45.34
CA SER A 40 17.85 -11.04 45.67
C SER A 40 18.90 -9.94 45.84
N GLU A 41 19.21 -9.66 47.09
CA GLU A 41 20.27 -8.75 47.56
C GLU A 41 21.62 -9.01 46.84
N LYS A 42 21.90 -10.28 46.50
CA LYS A 42 23.07 -10.69 45.70
C LYS A 42 23.09 -10.13 44.28
N ALA A 43 21.93 -10.04 43.62
CA ALA A 43 21.85 -9.52 42.26
C ALA A 43 21.97 -7.99 42.25
N ALA A 44 21.37 -7.31 43.24
CA ALA A 44 21.57 -5.88 43.48
C ALA A 44 23.05 -5.55 43.74
N GLN A 45 23.73 -6.33 44.59
CA GLN A 45 25.17 -6.15 44.84
C GLN A 45 26.02 -6.28 43.57
N LYS A 46 25.74 -7.28 42.72
CA LYS A 46 26.50 -7.48 41.47
C LYS A 46 26.28 -6.33 40.49
N TYR A 47 25.05 -5.82 40.42
CA TYR A 47 24.68 -4.69 39.58
C TYR A 47 25.41 -3.40 40.00
N ILE A 48 25.34 -3.03 41.28
CA ILE A 48 26.05 -1.87 41.84
C ILE A 48 27.55 -2.00 41.61
N ASN A 49 28.11 -3.18 41.85
CA ASN A 49 29.55 -3.40 41.70
C ASN A 49 30.07 -3.19 40.27
N SER A 50 29.27 -3.56 39.26
CA SER A 50 29.67 -3.49 37.85
C SER A 50 29.56 -2.07 37.33
N ASN A 51 28.49 -1.35 37.68
CA ASN A 51 28.27 0.01 37.21
C ASN A 51 29.18 1.03 37.94
N ALA A 52 29.45 0.83 39.23
CA ALA A 52 30.39 1.69 39.98
C ALA A 52 31.81 1.65 39.38
N SER A 53 32.27 0.47 38.93
CA SER A 53 33.57 0.33 38.26
C SER A 53 33.58 0.92 36.84
N SER A 54 32.42 0.98 36.17
CA SER A 54 32.32 1.69 34.89
C SER A 54 32.39 3.22 35.08
N LEU A 55 31.79 3.75 36.13
CA LEU A 55 31.86 5.18 36.46
C LEU A 55 33.29 5.57 36.86
N GLU A 56 33.95 4.77 37.70
CA GLU A 56 35.37 4.93 38.05
C GLU A 56 36.25 5.06 36.80
N HIS A 57 36.10 4.13 35.84
CA HIS A 57 36.87 4.15 34.61
C HIS A 57 36.63 5.41 33.77
N ASN A 58 35.38 5.84 33.65
CA ASN A 58 35.04 7.04 32.88
C ASN A 58 35.59 8.32 33.53
N LEU A 59 35.56 8.41 34.86
CA LEU A 59 36.12 9.55 35.59
C LEU A 59 37.66 9.56 35.55
N GLU A 60 38.30 8.39 35.48
CA GLU A 60 39.77 8.29 35.37
C GLU A 60 40.31 8.77 34.01
N ILE A 61 39.53 8.64 32.93
CA ILE A 61 39.95 9.01 31.57
C ILE A 61 39.80 10.51 31.29
N LEU A 62 38.93 11.22 32.03
CA LEU A 62 38.46 12.56 31.68
C LEU A 62 38.88 13.61 32.72
N ASP A 63 39.13 14.84 32.24
CA ASP A 63 39.53 15.96 33.09
C ASP A 63 38.42 16.39 34.08
N PHE A 64 38.85 16.88 35.24
CA PHE A 64 38.00 17.18 36.40
C PHE A 64 36.85 18.16 36.13
N GLU A 65 36.98 19.04 35.12
CA GLU A 65 35.94 20.02 34.76
C GLU A 65 34.64 19.35 34.23
N ASN A 66 34.71 18.11 33.73
CA ASN A 66 33.57 17.39 33.15
C ASN A 66 32.93 16.36 34.11
N TRP A 67 33.46 16.20 35.32
CA TRP A 67 32.99 15.17 36.24
C TRP A 67 31.53 15.40 36.71
N ASP A 68 31.10 16.66 36.88
CA ASP A 68 29.74 16.97 37.34
C ASP A 68 28.66 16.47 36.37
N LEU A 69 28.85 16.67 35.06
CA LEU A 69 27.91 16.24 34.02
C LEU A 69 27.79 14.72 33.95
N ILE A 70 28.94 14.02 33.97
CA ILE A 70 28.99 12.56 33.88
C ILE A 70 28.34 11.92 35.11
N ILE A 71 28.61 12.45 36.30
CA ILE A 71 28.02 11.96 37.54
C ILE A 71 26.51 12.19 37.52
N ARG A 72 26.01 13.34 37.03
CA ARG A 72 24.57 13.61 36.90
C ARG A 72 23.88 12.64 35.94
N ASP A 73 24.41 12.45 34.75
CA ASP A 73 23.85 11.54 33.75
C ASP A 73 23.83 10.09 34.25
N PHE A 74 24.90 9.67 34.92
CA PHE A 74 24.99 8.34 35.52
C PHE A 74 23.91 8.12 36.59
N ILE A 75 23.68 9.12 37.45
CA ILE A 75 22.67 9.03 38.51
C ILE A 75 21.25 9.01 37.92
N ASP A 76 20.97 9.82 36.91
CA ASP A 76 19.66 9.84 36.25
C ASP A 76 19.36 8.51 35.53
N TYR A 77 20.39 7.89 34.96
CA TYR A 77 20.22 6.66 34.22
C TYR A 77 20.15 5.41 35.11
N TYR A 78 20.98 5.34 36.16
CA TYR A 78 21.13 4.13 36.99
C TYR A 78 20.45 4.22 38.37
N ASN A 79 19.92 5.39 38.74
CA ASN A 79 19.22 5.67 40.00
C ASN A 79 20.04 5.26 41.25
N MET A 80 21.32 5.63 41.28
CA MET A 80 22.24 5.37 42.39
C MET A 80 22.74 6.69 42.99
N ASP A 81 23.09 6.69 44.27
CA ASP A 81 23.70 7.84 44.94
C ASP A 81 25.22 7.80 44.79
N VAL A 82 25.86 8.96 44.60
CA VAL A 82 27.31 9.08 44.38
C VAL A 82 27.95 10.17 45.25
N ILE A 83 29.07 9.85 45.91
CA ILE A 83 29.95 10.79 46.62
C ILE A 83 31.36 10.68 46.06
N VAL A 84 32.02 11.82 45.88
CA VAL A 84 33.46 11.91 45.57
C VAL A 84 34.17 12.73 46.65
N THR A 85 35.22 12.19 47.24
CA THR A 85 36.08 12.90 48.22
C THR A 85 37.48 13.11 47.68
N ASP A 86 38.10 14.22 48.07
CA ASP A 86 39.48 14.55 47.73
C ASP A 86 40.50 13.70 48.54
N PRO A 87 41.81 13.78 48.20
CA PRO A 87 42.86 13.05 48.93
C PRO A 87 43.03 13.45 50.40
N ASN A 88 42.49 14.58 50.84
CA ASN A 88 42.50 15.02 52.24
C ASN A 88 41.26 14.52 53.01
N GLY A 89 40.30 13.91 52.32
CA GLY A 89 39.04 13.42 52.86
C GLY A 89 37.89 14.45 52.83
N ASP A 90 38.08 15.60 52.18
CA ASP A 90 37.05 16.62 52.02
C ASP A 90 36.12 16.26 50.84
N ILE A 91 34.80 16.32 51.08
CA ILE A 91 33.80 16.00 50.07
C ILE A 91 33.85 17.04 48.95
N THR A 92 34.12 16.56 47.74
CA THR A 92 34.25 17.41 46.55
C THR A 92 32.95 17.46 45.74
N TYR A 93 32.30 16.30 45.59
CA TYR A 93 30.99 16.18 44.95
C TYR A 93 30.07 15.30 45.79
N ILE A 94 28.83 15.74 46.00
CA ILE A 94 27.79 14.96 46.67
C ILE A 94 26.49 15.06 45.89
N PHE A 95 26.05 13.92 45.38
CA PHE A 95 24.77 13.77 44.72
C PHE A 95 24.06 12.57 45.31
N ALA A 96 23.24 12.85 46.33
CA ALA A 96 22.52 11.85 47.09
C ALA A 96 21.02 12.14 47.07
N ARG A 97 20.21 11.13 46.72
CA ARG A 97 18.74 11.14 46.78
C ARG A 97 18.21 10.55 48.10
N GLY A 98 19.09 10.03 48.96
CA GLY A 98 18.76 9.62 50.34
C GLY A 98 19.06 8.16 50.66
N ALA A 99 19.71 7.40 49.77
CA ALA A 99 20.12 6.02 50.00
C ALA A 99 21.35 5.94 50.93
N ILE A 100 22.25 6.93 50.88
CA ILE A 100 23.53 6.95 51.60
C ILE A 100 23.38 6.87 53.13
N ASP A 101 22.28 7.39 53.68
CA ASP A 101 22.00 7.41 55.12
C ASP A 101 21.07 6.27 55.59
N SER A 102 20.71 5.33 54.71
CA SER A 102 19.77 4.24 55.05
C SER A 102 20.50 2.97 55.51
N GLU A 103 20.05 2.36 56.62
CA GLU A 103 20.61 1.11 57.18
C GLU A 103 20.54 -0.09 56.20
N ASN A 104 19.73 -0.01 55.14
CA ASN A 104 19.52 -1.08 54.16
C ASN A 104 20.17 -0.80 52.80
N SER A 105 21.04 0.21 52.71
CA SER A 105 21.74 0.53 51.46
C SER A 105 22.96 -0.36 51.25
N ILE A 106 23.23 -0.67 49.98
CA ILE A 106 24.44 -1.35 49.56
C ILE A 106 25.36 -0.32 48.91
N SER A 107 26.56 -0.14 49.45
CA SER A 107 27.56 0.80 48.93
C SER A 107 28.83 0.12 48.45
N LYS A 108 29.48 0.70 47.44
CA LYS A 108 30.84 0.33 47.01
C LYS A 108 31.72 1.57 46.95
N THR A 109 32.94 1.43 47.47
CA THR A 109 33.97 2.47 47.49
C THR A 109 35.13 2.09 46.58
N LEU A 110 35.60 3.02 45.76
CA LEU A 110 36.64 2.87 44.75
C LEU A 110 37.58 4.09 44.78
N GLU A 111 38.87 3.93 44.50
CA GLU A 111 39.80 5.06 44.35
C GLU A 111 39.99 5.37 42.86
N ILE A 112 39.81 6.62 42.45
CA ILE A 112 39.86 7.02 41.04
C ILE A 112 41.32 7.16 40.60
N GLY A 113 41.90 6.07 40.10
CA GLY A 113 43.22 6.05 39.48
C GLY A 113 44.35 6.59 40.38
N SER A 114 45.30 7.31 39.77
CA SER A 114 46.46 7.91 40.49
C SER A 114 46.17 9.29 41.13
N THR A 115 44.92 9.76 41.08
CA THR A 115 44.54 11.12 41.49
C THR A 115 44.38 11.30 43.00
N GLY A 116 44.20 10.20 43.73
CA GLY A 116 43.96 10.18 45.18
C GLY A 116 42.53 10.50 45.62
N TYR A 117 41.60 10.71 44.68
CA TYR A 117 40.17 10.91 44.98
C TYR A 117 39.46 9.58 45.22
N THR A 118 38.47 9.56 46.10
CA THR A 118 37.67 8.36 46.43
C THR A 118 36.22 8.52 45.99
N LEU A 119 35.71 7.53 45.26
CA LEU A 119 34.33 7.41 44.76
C LEU A 119 33.53 6.44 45.64
N ILE A 120 32.34 6.83 46.08
CA ILE A 120 31.40 5.99 46.81
C ILE A 120 30.07 5.97 46.05
N VAL A 121 29.61 4.79 45.65
CA VAL A 121 28.31 4.58 44.97
C VAL A 121 27.40 3.74 45.86
N SER A 122 26.14 4.15 46.07
CA SER A 122 25.18 3.45 46.95
C SER A 122 23.79 3.34 46.34
N ALA A 123 23.05 2.27 46.64
CA ALA A 123 21.64 2.11 46.27
C ALA A 123 20.86 1.19 47.24
N ILE A 124 19.53 1.33 47.25
CA ILE A 124 18.61 0.49 48.03
C ILE A 124 18.15 -0.71 47.16
N PRO A 125 18.26 -1.97 47.62
CA PRO A 125 17.96 -3.15 46.81
C PRO A 125 16.53 -3.22 46.24
N SER A 126 15.54 -2.66 46.93
CA SER A 126 14.14 -2.63 46.47
C SER A 126 13.92 -1.79 45.21
N ASP A 127 14.83 -0.88 44.92
CA ASP A 127 14.73 0.06 43.80
C ASP A 127 15.43 -0.47 42.55
N VAL A 128 16.03 -1.67 42.63
CA VAL A 128 16.74 -2.33 41.54
C VAL A 128 15.87 -3.45 40.94
N THR A 129 15.12 -3.14 39.89
CA THR A 129 14.36 -4.15 39.11
C THR A 129 15.30 -5.02 38.27
N ILE A 130 15.24 -6.35 38.43
CA ILE A 130 16.08 -7.31 37.69
C ILE A 130 15.18 -8.34 37.02
N ILE A 131 15.15 -8.35 35.68
CA ILE A 131 14.40 -9.33 34.88
C ILE A 131 15.31 -10.51 34.57
N ASP A 132 14.95 -11.72 35.00
CA ASP A 132 15.68 -12.96 34.66
C ASP A 132 15.32 -13.45 33.24
N ASN A 133 16.32 -13.46 32.35
CA ASN A 133 16.19 -13.86 30.95
C ASN A 133 15.62 -15.28 30.76
N ASN A 134 15.83 -16.20 31.71
CA ASN A 134 15.26 -17.55 31.63
C ASN A 134 13.74 -17.54 31.84
N THR A 135 13.25 -16.69 32.73
CA THR A 135 11.82 -16.55 33.03
C THR A 135 11.07 -15.91 31.86
N VAL A 136 11.70 -14.94 31.17
CA VAL A 136 11.20 -14.35 29.93
C VAL A 136 11.10 -15.41 28.82
N SER A 137 12.14 -16.21 28.62
CA SER A 137 12.19 -17.25 27.58
C SER A 137 11.11 -18.33 27.76
N VAL A 138 10.89 -18.81 28.99
CA VAL A 138 9.84 -19.80 29.26
C VAL A 138 8.45 -19.20 29.03
N SER A 139 8.23 -17.96 29.45
CA SER A 139 6.96 -17.25 29.27
C SER A 139 6.63 -17.02 27.79
N LEU A 140 7.64 -16.65 26.99
CA LEU A 140 7.51 -16.45 25.55
C LEU A 140 7.18 -17.76 24.82
N ASN A 141 7.82 -18.87 25.18
CA ASN A 141 7.52 -20.18 24.60
C ASN A 141 6.08 -20.63 24.87
N ILE A 142 5.59 -20.40 26.09
CA ILE A 142 4.19 -20.73 26.45
C ILE A 142 3.20 -19.86 25.66
N LEU A 143 3.50 -18.57 25.48
CA LEU A 143 2.66 -17.66 24.69
C LEU A 143 2.59 -18.08 23.23
N LEU A 144 3.72 -18.43 22.62
CA LEU A 144 3.80 -18.88 21.22
C LEU A 144 3.01 -20.17 20.98
N VAL A 145 3.12 -21.14 21.90
CA VAL A 145 2.35 -22.39 21.82
C VAL A 145 0.84 -22.12 21.92
N ASN A 146 0.42 -21.23 22.82
CA ASN A 146 -0.99 -20.87 22.96
C ASN A 146 -1.54 -20.14 21.72
N ALA A 147 -0.78 -19.19 21.16
CA ALA A 147 -1.15 -18.51 19.92
C ALA A 147 -1.31 -19.51 18.75
N PHE A 148 -0.39 -20.48 18.65
CA PHE A 148 -0.45 -21.51 17.63
C PHE A 148 -1.69 -22.42 17.77
N ILE A 149 -2.07 -22.79 19.01
CA ILE A 149 -3.29 -23.57 19.27
C ILE A 149 -4.54 -22.78 18.88
N VAL A 150 -4.61 -21.50 19.21
CA VAL A 150 -5.76 -20.64 18.83
C VAL A 150 -5.89 -20.54 17.31
N ILE A 151 -4.79 -20.36 16.60
CA ILE A 151 -4.77 -20.33 15.13
C ILE A 151 -5.27 -21.67 14.55
N ILE A 152 -4.80 -22.81 15.07
CA ILE A 152 -5.27 -24.13 14.63
C ILE A 152 -6.78 -24.28 14.84
N LEU A 153 -7.31 -23.85 15.99
CA LEU A 153 -8.74 -23.94 16.29
C LEU A 153 -9.59 -23.06 15.37
N ILE A 154 -9.13 -21.84 15.06
CA ILE A 154 -9.79 -20.93 14.11
C ILE A 154 -9.78 -21.55 12.71
N VAL A 155 -8.62 -22.02 12.24
CA VAL A 155 -8.48 -22.65 10.91
C VAL A 155 -9.35 -23.90 10.82
N THR A 156 -9.40 -24.73 11.86
CA THR A 156 -10.23 -25.94 11.87
C THR A 156 -11.72 -25.61 11.86
N SER A 157 -12.15 -24.59 12.63
CA SER A 157 -13.52 -24.08 12.61
C SER A 157 -13.90 -23.53 11.23
N PHE A 158 -12.98 -22.81 10.60
CA PHE A 158 -13.15 -22.24 9.27
C PHE A 158 -13.24 -23.30 8.16
N ILE A 159 -12.32 -24.28 8.16
CA ILE A 159 -12.37 -25.43 7.24
C ILE A 159 -13.71 -26.15 7.40
N GLN A 160 -14.20 -26.30 8.63
CA GLN A 160 -15.49 -26.94 8.88
C GLN A 160 -16.67 -26.09 8.36
N SER A 161 -16.62 -24.76 8.48
CA SER A 161 -17.61 -23.84 7.92
C SER A 161 -17.64 -23.87 6.39
N TYR A 162 -16.47 -23.82 5.74
CA TYR A 162 -16.32 -23.95 4.29
C TYR A 162 -16.81 -25.30 3.78
N ARG A 163 -16.47 -26.37 4.49
CA ARG A 163 -16.96 -27.72 4.20
C ARG A 163 -18.48 -27.78 4.26
N ASN A 164 -19.12 -27.07 5.20
CA ASN A 164 -20.59 -26.99 5.27
C ASN A 164 -21.21 -26.19 4.11
N GLN A 165 -20.56 -25.11 3.63
CA GLN A 165 -21.03 -24.37 2.46
C GLN A 165 -20.89 -25.18 1.17
N ILE A 166 -19.74 -25.85 0.98
CA ILE A 166 -19.52 -26.77 -0.14
C ILE A 166 -20.58 -27.88 -0.12
N VAL A 167 -20.87 -28.44 1.06
CA VAL A 167 -21.94 -29.45 1.20
C VAL A 167 -23.29 -28.86 0.83
N ARG A 168 -23.65 -27.63 1.23
CA ARG A 168 -24.92 -27.00 0.82
C ARG A 168 -25.03 -26.79 -0.69
N MET A 169 -23.99 -26.23 -1.32
CA MET A 169 -23.95 -26.03 -2.78
C MET A 169 -23.97 -27.37 -3.53
N ALA A 170 -23.32 -28.39 -2.99
CA ALA A 170 -23.30 -29.73 -3.57
C ALA A 170 -24.59 -30.52 -3.34
N THR A 171 -25.42 -30.17 -2.35
CA THR A 171 -26.59 -30.99 -1.93
C THR A 171 -27.96 -30.35 -2.09
N THR A 172 -28.06 -29.03 -2.27
CA THR A 172 -29.34 -28.31 -2.36
C THR A 172 -29.50 -27.57 -3.68
N ASP A 173 -30.73 -27.43 -4.15
CA ASP A 173 -31.09 -26.57 -5.29
C ASP A 173 -31.28 -25.14 -4.80
N GLU A 174 -30.56 -24.19 -5.42
CA GLU A 174 -30.49 -22.79 -4.97
C GLU A 174 -31.82 -22.05 -5.10
N LEU A 175 -32.65 -22.42 -6.08
CA LEU A 175 -33.91 -21.75 -6.34
C LEU A 175 -35.01 -22.19 -5.37
N THR A 176 -35.08 -23.48 -5.06
CA THR A 176 -36.22 -24.09 -4.34
C THR A 176 -35.89 -24.53 -2.91
N GLY A 177 -34.61 -24.65 -2.54
CA GLY A 177 -34.17 -25.11 -1.21
C GLY A 177 -34.40 -26.61 -0.96
N LEU A 178 -34.83 -27.37 -1.98
CA LEU A 178 -34.95 -28.83 -1.96
C LEU A 178 -33.59 -29.51 -2.21
N SER A 179 -33.51 -30.84 -2.06
CA SER A 179 -32.32 -31.58 -2.53
C SER A 179 -32.16 -31.42 -4.04
N ASN A 180 -30.94 -31.22 -4.51
CA ASN A 180 -30.65 -31.29 -5.94
C ASN A 180 -30.64 -32.76 -6.43
N ARG A 181 -30.60 -32.96 -7.75
CA ARG A 181 -30.60 -34.29 -8.38
C ARG A 181 -29.59 -35.26 -7.76
N LYS A 182 -28.35 -34.82 -7.54
CA LYS A 182 -27.28 -35.66 -6.98
C LYS A 182 -27.58 -36.07 -5.53
N SER A 183 -27.95 -35.12 -4.68
CA SER A 183 -28.27 -35.38 -3.28
C SER A 183 -29.51 -36.25 -3.10
N PHE A 184 -30.49 -36.12 -4.00
CA PHE A 184 -31.68 -36.97 -3.96
C PHE A 184 -31.34 -38.44 -4.18
N ILE A 185 -30.48 -38.75 -5.15
CA ILE A 185 -30.00 -40.13 -5.41
C ILE A 185 -29.22 -40.67 -4.21
N GLU A 186 -28.33 -39.87 -3.63
CA GLU A 186 -27.56 -40.27 -2.43
C GLU A 186 -28.48 -40.59 -1.24
N ARG A 187 -29.55 -39.81 -1.04
CA ARG A 187 -30.58 -40.05 0.00
C ARG A 187 -31.40 -41.30 -0.29
N TYR A 188 -31.72 -41.57 -1.56
CA TYR A 188 -32.37 -42.82 -1.98
C TYR A 188 -31.49 -44.04 -1.63
N ASP A 189 -30.21 -44.01 -2.00
CA ASP A 189 -29.27 -45.11 -1.74
C ASP A 189 -29.04 -45.34 -0.25
N GLU A 190 -29.04 -44.28 0.55
CA GLU A 190 -28.98 -44.38 2.01
C GLU A 190 -30.24 -45.04 2.59
N MET A 191 -31.42 -44.67 2.09
CA MET A 191 -32.68 -45.31 2.48
C MET A 191 -32.71 -46.78 2.07
N ASN A 192 -32.21 -47.12 0.88
CA ASN A 192 -32.08 -48.50 0.41
C ASN A 192 -31.17 -49.32 1.34
N ARG A 193 -29.95 -48.83 1.62
CA ARG A 193 -28.98 -49.49 2.52
C ARG A 193 -29.52 -49.72 3.93
N LYS A 194 -30.41 -48.85 4.42
CA LYS A 194 -31.06 -48.97 5.73
C LYS A 194 -32.31 -49.85 5.72
N GLY A 195 -32.63 -50.52 4.60
CA GLY A 195 -33.85 -51.33 4.45
C GLY A 195 -35.13 -50.51 4.57
N LYS A 196 -35.08 -49.19 4.28
CA LYS A 196 -36.20 -48.29 4.52
C LYS A 196 -37.15 -48.14 3.34
N LEU A 197 -36.87 -48.78 2.20
CA LEU A 197 -37.63 -48.64 0.95
C LEU A 197 -38.65 -49.77 0.69
N GLU A 198 -38.78 -50.76 1.58
CA GLU A 198 -39.67 -51.93 1.38
C GLU A 198 -41.18 -51.59 1.29
N ASP A 199 -41.61 -50.46 1.86
CA ASP A 199 -42.99 -49.92 1.79
C ASP A 199 -42.96 -48.42 1.48
N ALA A 200 -42.50 -48.08 0.27
CA ALA A 200 -42.30 -46.71 -0.19
C ALA A 200 -42.80 -46.50 -1.62
N VAL A 201 -43.24 -45.27 -1.88
CA VAL A 201 -43.72 -44.80 -3.19
C VAL A 201 -42.79 -43.71 -3.67
N ILE A 202 -42.29 -43.84 -4.89
CA ILE A 202 -41.60 -42.77 -5.60
C ILE A 202 -42.62 -41.98 -6.43
N PHE A 203 -42.45 -40.66 -6.48
CA PHE A 203 -43.32 -39.79 -7.27
C PHE A 203 -42.51 -38.76 -8.04
N MET A 204 -43.05 -38.34 -9.18
CA MET A 204 -42.54 -37.26 -10.01
C MET A 204 -43.65 -36.25 -10.27
N ILE A 205 -43.29 -34.97 -10.27
CA ILE A 205 -44.19 -33.84 -10.45
C ILE A 205 -43.66 -32.97 -11.57
N ASP A 206 -44.56 -32.50 -12.42
CA ASP A 206 -44.28 -31.51 -13.46
C ASP A 206 -45.29 -30.37 -13.38
N VAL A 207 -44.82 -29.15 -13.64
CA VAL A 207 -45.66 -27.96 -13.65
C VAL A 207 -46.35 -27.81 -15.01
N ASP A 208 -47.67 -27.92 -15.02
CA ASP A 208 -48.42 -27.92 -16.26
C ASP A 208 -48.27 -26.60 -17.03
N LYS A 209 -47.84 -26.71 -18.30
CA LYS A 209 -47.64 -25.57 -19.20
C LYS A 209 -46.64 -24.53 -18.68
N PHE A 210 -45.64 -24.93 -17.89
CA PHE A 210 -44.62 -24.02 -17.34
C PHE A 210 -43.95 -23.12 -18.38
N LYS A 211 -43.61 -23.67 -19.56
CA LYS A 211 -43.08 -22.88 -20.67
C LYS A 211 -44.00 -21.71 -21.04
N GLY A 212 -45.31 -21.91 -21.04
CA GLY A 212 -46.28 -20.85 -21.28
C GLY A 212 -46.33 -19.79 -20.17
N ILE A 213 -46.00 -20.13 -18.93
CA ILE A 213 -45.85 -19.16 -17.83
C ILE A 213 -44.62 -18.28 -18.10
N ASN A 214 -43.50 -18.88 -18.48
CA ASN A 214 -42.28 -18.12 -18.82
C ASN A 214 -42.46 -17.25 -20.06
N ASP A 215 -43.03 -17.82 -21.13
CA ASP A 215 -43.16 -17.15 -22.42
C ASP A 215 -44.16 -15.97 -22.35
N ASN A 216 -45.20 -16.06 -21.51
CA ASN A 216 -46.23 -15.01 -21.40
C ASN A 216 -46.02 -14.03 -20.23
N ASN A 217 -45.33 -14.45 -19.16
CA ASN A 217 -45.24 -13.68 -17.90
C ASN A 217 -43.78 -13.48 -17.41
N GLY A 218 -42.79 -13.93 -18.19
CA GLY A 218 -41.37 -13.78 -17.91
C GLY A 218 -40.82 -14.81 -16.92
N HIS A 219 -39.51 -15.03 -16.98
CA HIS A 219 -38.81 -16.03 -16.16
C HIS A 219 -38.93 -15.79 -14.64
N ALA A 220 -39.06 -14.54 -14.18
CA ALA A 220 -39.26 -14.23 -12.76
C ALA A 220 -40.60 -14.79 -12.21
N SER A 221 -41.65 -14.83 -13.04
CA SER A 221 -42.93 -15.44 -12.69
C SER A 221 -42.80 -16.97 -12.61
N GLY A 222 -42.05 -17.58 -13.52
CA GLY A 222 -41.70 -19.00 -13.45
C GLY A 222 -40.90 -19.35 -12.21
N ASP A 223 -39.89 -18.55 -11.86
CA ASP A 223 -39.08 -18.73 -10.65
C ASP A 223 -39.92 -18.63 -9.38
N THR A 224 -40.90 -17.72 -9.36
CA THR A 224 -41.84 -17.57 -8.25
C THR A 224 -42.73 -18.81 -8.10
N ALA A 225 -43.21 -19.37 -9.21
CA ALA A 225 -43.97 -20.62 -9.20
C ALA A 225 -43.14 -21.81 -8.67
N LEU A 226 -41.89 -21.94 -9.15
CA LEU A 226 -40.97 -22.99 -8.70
C LEU A 226 -40.60 -22.87 -7.22
N LYS A 227 -40.35 -21.65 -6.73
CA LYS A 227 -40.09 -21.36 -5.30
C LYS A 227 -41.27 -21.78 -4.42
N TYR A 228 -42.50 -21.49 -4.84
CA TYR A 228 -43.69 -21.85 -4.07
C TYR A 228 -43.88 -23.37 -4.01
N ILE A 229 -43.74 -24.06 -5.15
CA ILE A 229 -43.84 -25.53 -5.20
C ILE A 229 -42.73 -26.17 -4.36
N GLY A 230 -41.51 -25.64 -4.46
CA GLY A 230 -40.38 -26.00 -3.62
C GLY A 230 -40.68 -25.89 -2.14
N LEU A 231 -41.26 -24.76 -1.72
CA LEU A 231 -41.67 -24.50 -0.34
C LEU A 231 -42.76 -25.49 0.12
N LYS A 232 -43.78 -25.76 -0.70
CA LYS A 232 -44.82 -26.74 -0.38
C LYS A 232 -44.29 -28.16 -0.23
N LEU A 233 -43.38 -28.58 -1.10
CA LEU A 233 -42.68 -29.86 -0.97
C LEU A 233 -41.75 -29.90 0.24
N LYS A 234 -41.13 -28.76 0.59
CA LYS A 234 -40.28 -28.63 1.79
C LYS A 234 -41.08 -28.75 3.08
N GLU A 235 -42.29 -28.19 3.11
CA GLU A 235 -43.24 -28.34 4.24
C GLU A 235 -43.63 -29.80 4.47
N LEU A 236 -43.62 -30.62 3.42
CA LEU A 236 -43.86 -32.07 3.49
C LEU A 236 -42.61 -32.87 3.90
N GLU A 237 -41.39 -32.33 3.80
CA GLU A 237 -40.16 -33.06 4.16
C GLU A 237 -40.12 -33.42 5.66
N GLY A 238 -39.81 -34.69 5.95
CA GLY A 238 -39.76 -35.21 7.31
C GLY A 238 -39.07 -36.58 7.38
N SER A 239 -39.24 -37.31 8.48
CA SER A 239 -38.62 -38.64 8.66
C SER A 239 -39.09 -39.70 7.65
N ASN A 240 -40.21 -39.46 6.97
CA ASN A 240 -40.86 -40.39 6.05
C ASN A 240 -41.03 -39.83 4.63
N ILE A 241 -40.65 -38.58 4.37
CA ILE A 241 -40.79 -37.96 3.05
C ILE A 241 -39.50 -37.22 2.70
N ILE A 242 -38.97 -37.51 1.53
CA ILE A 242 -37.84 -36.77 0.96
C ILE A 242 -38.27 -36.19 -0.40
N ALA A 243 -37.85 -34.97 -0.71
CA ALA A 243 -38.17 -34.31 -1.96
C ALA A 243 -36.94 -33.61 -2.54
N GLY A 244 -36.88 -33.55 -3.87
CA GLY A 244 -35.81 -32.93 -4.64
C GLY A 244 -36.33 -32.28 -5.91
N ARG A 245 -35.55 -31.35 -6.47
CA ARG A 245 -35.77 -30.82 -7.81
C ARG A 245 -34.90 -31.61 -8.79
N TRP A 246 -35.53 -32.22 -9.79
CA TRP A 246 -34.85 -33.10 -10.75
C TRP A 246 -34.20 -32.31 -11.89
N GLY A 247 -34.88 -31.27 -12.37
CA GLY A 247 -34.39 -30.33 -13.37
C GLY A 247 -35.54 -29.51 -13.98
N GLY A 248 -35.27 -28.28 -14.45
CA GLY A 248 -36.31 -27.43 -15.04
C GLY A 248 -37.50 -27.22 -14.10
N ASP A 249 -38.68 -27.66 -14.53
CA ASP A 249 -39.97 -27.67 -13.83
C ASP A 249 -40.33 -29.02 -13.19
N GLU A 250 -39.41 -29.98 -13.16
CA GLU A 250 -39.61 -31.31 -12.62
C GLU A 250 -39.13 -31.46 -11.18
N PHE A 251 -39.98 -32.07 -10.35
CA PHE A 251 -39.68 -32.43 -8.96
C PHE A 251 -39.83 -33.93 -8.76
N ILE A 252 -39.10 -34.47 -7.79
CA ILE A 252 -39.10 -35.89 -7.44
C ILE A 252 -39.19 -36.07 -5.93
N GLY A 253 -39.80 -37.15 -5.47
CA GLY A 253 -39.82 -37.48 -4.05
C GLY A 253 -40.12 -38.92 -3.74
N ILE A 254 -39.96 -39.27 -2.47
CA ILE A 254 -40.30 -40.59 -1.92
C ILE A 254 -41.17 -40.39 -0.69
N ILE A 255 -42.27 -41.12 -0.61
CA ILE A 255 -43.14 -41.19 0.56
C ILE A 255 -43.08 -42.61 1.12
N LYS A 256 -42.69 -42.72 2.38
CA LYS A 256 -42.68 -43.97 3.14
C LYS A 256 -43.91 -44.10 4.02
N SER A 257 -44.37 -45.33 4.21
CA SER A 257 -45.22 -45.68 5.35
C SER A 257 -44.62 -46.77 6.26
N GLN A 258 -45.17 -46.87 7.47
CA GLN A 258 -44.84 -47.90 8.47
C GLN A 258 -45.97 -48.93 8.63
N SER A 259 -47.08 -48.74 7.91
CA SER A 259 -48.36 -49.44 8.11
C SER A 259 -48.83 -50.24 6.88
N GLY A 260 -48.00 -50.39 5.83
CA GLY A 260 -48.38 -51.10 4.60
C GLY A 260 -49.35 -50.32 3.70
N ASP A 261 -49.60 -49.05 4.00
CA ASP A 261 -50.56 -48.16 3.34
C ASP A 261 -49.86 -47.04 2.53
N SER A 262 -48.59 -47.23 2.15
CA SER A 262 -47.76 -46.22 1.48
C SER A 262 -48.41 -45.63 0.22
N VAL A 263 -49.07 -46.45 -0.59
CA VAL A 263 -49.81 -46.02 -1.79
C VAL A 263 -50.97 -45.11 -1.45
N GLN A 264 -51.83 -45.51 -0.51
CA GLN A 264 -53.01 -44.73 -0.15
C GLN A 264 -52.64 -43.40 0.53
N LYS A 265 -51.59 -43.44 1.36
CA LYS A 265 -51.01 -42.27 2.00
C LYS A 265 -50.36 -41.32 1.00
N ALA A 266 -49.62 -41.84 0.03
CA ALA A 266 -49.04 -41.05 -1.06
C ALA A 266 -50.14 -40.40 -1.91
N LYS A 267 -51.17 -41.14 -2.32
CA LYS A 267 -52.33 -40.59 -3.06
C LYS A 267 -52.94 -39.41 -2.30
N ARG A 268 -53.19 -39.55 -1.00
CA ARG A 268 -53.76 -38.47 -0.17
C ARG A 268 -52.86 -37.23 -0.13
N ILE A 269 -51.59 -37.40 0.27
CA ILE A 269 -50.65 -36.28 0.44
C ILE A 269 -50.43 -35.53 -0.87
N LEU A 270 -50.25 -36.26 -1.97
CA LEU A 270 -49.99 -35.65 -3.28
C LEU A 270 -51.25 -34.99 -3.87
N THR A 271 -52.44 -35.53 -3.60
CA THR A 271 -53.71 -34.87 -3.97
C THR A 271 -53.93 -33.58 -3.19
N ASP A 272 -53.63 -33.58 -1.88
CA ASP A 272 -53.72 -32.39 -1.03
C ASP A 272 -52.73 -31.31 -1.53
N LEU A 273 -51.48 -31.68 -1.82
CA LEU A 273 -50.48 -30.80 -2.42
C LEU A 273 -50.97 -30.17 -3.74
N MET A 274 -51.52 -30.98 -4.64
CA MET A 274 -52.02 -30.53 -5.94
C MET A 274 -53.19 -29.55 -5.79
N ASN A 275 -54.11 -29.81 -4.85
CA ASN A 275 -55.23 -28.92 -4.54
C ASN A 275 -54.77 -27.58 -3.93
N ASP A 276 -53.79 -27.62 -3.04
CA ASP A 276 -53.25 -26.43 -2.38
C ASP A 276 -52.49 -25.53 -3.36
N VAL A 277 -51.75 -26.13 -4.30
CA VAL A 277 -51.08 -25.39 -5.37
C VAL A 277 -52.09 -24.78 -6.35
N ASN A 278 -53.14 -25.53 -6.72
CA ASN A 278 -54.17 -25.06 -7.65
C ASN A 278 -55.03 -23.91 -7.09
N LYS A 279 -55.27 -23.89 -5.77
CA LYS A 279 -56.01 -22.80 -5.11
C LYS A 279 -55.17 -21.56 -4.86
N ALA A 280 -53.85 -21.65 -4.94
CA ALA A 280 -52.96 -20.56 -4.55
C ALA A 280 -52.88 -19.51 -5.67
N GLN A 281 -53.38 -18.29 -5.39
CA GLN A 281 -53.18 -17.12 -6.25
C GLN A 281 -51.84 -16.46 -5.94
N ILE A 282 -50.74 -17.13 -6.31
CA ILE A 282 -49.38 -16.63 -6.06
C ILE A 282 -48.99 -15.58 -7.10
N ILE A 283 -49.53 -15.71 -8.32
CA ILE A 283 -49.30 -14.78 -9.42
C ILE A 283 -50.69 -14.34 -9.91
N GLU A 284 -50.89 -13.02 -9.99
CA GLU A 284 -52.18 -12.44 -10.35
C GLU A 284 -52.62 -12.92 -11.75
N GLY A 285 -53.78 -13.56 -11.81
CA GLY A 285 -54.36 -14.08 -13.07
C GLY A 285 -53.79 -15.41 -13.58
N ILE A 286 -52.87 -16.07 -12.85
CA ILE A 286 -52.33 -17.39 -13.23
C ILE A 286 -52.72 -18.44 -12.19
N THR A 287 -53.35 -19.52 -12.65
CA THR A 287 -53.62 -20.70 -11.83
C THR A 287 -52.55 -21.76 -12.11
N LEU A 288 -51.81 -22.16 -11.08
CA LEU A 288 -50.81 -23.22 -11.19
C LEU A 288 -51.49 -24.59 -11.17
N SER A 289 -51.08 -25.50 -12.04
CA SER A 289 -51.54 -26.89 -12.05
C SER A 289 -50.34 -27.83 -12.08
N LEU A 290 -50.46 -28.97 -11.42
CA LEU A 290 -49.41 -29.98 -11.34
C LEU A 290 -49.92 -31.30 -11.92
N SER A 291 -49.12 -31.94 -12.76
CA SER A 291 -49.30 -33.35 -13.11
C SER A 291 -48.40 -34.20 -12.23
N ILE A 292 -48.92 -35.28 -11.65
CA ILE A 292 -48.17 -36.14 -10.71
C ILE A 292 -48.24 -37.60 -11.13
N GLY A 293 -47.09 -38.23 -11.33
CA GLY A 293 -46.96 -39.67 -11.50
C GLY A 293 -46.38 -40.32 -10.26
N MET A 294 -46.92 -41.46 -9.84
CA MET A 294 -46.36 -42.21 -8.70
C MET A 294 -46.30 -43.72 -8.97
N ALA A 295 -45.33 -44.38 -8.34
CA ALA A 295 -45.15 -45.83 -8.43
C ALA A 295 -44.63 -46.41 -7.10
N SER A 296 -45.14 -47.59 -6.71
CA SER A 296 -44.56 -48.36 -5.60
C SER A 296 -43.15 -48.82 -5.96
N ILE A 297 -42.21 -48.65 -5.05
CA ILE A 297 -40.84 -49.16 -5.18
C ILE A 297 -40.91 -50.69 -5.05
N ILE A 298 -40.53 -51.41 -6.12
CA ILE A 298 -40.53 -52.88 -6.15
C ILE A 298 -39.13 -53.42 -5.91
N ASP A 299 -38.16 -52.91 -6.67
CA ASP A 299 -36.75 -53.27 -6.51
C ASP A 299 -36.02 -52.04 -5.99
N SER A 300 -35.70 -52.03 -4.71
CA SER A 300 -35.04 -50.89 -4.07
C SER A 300 -33.60 -50.68 -4.57
N SER A 301 -33.00 -51.67 -5.24
CA SER A 301 -31.63 -51.58 -5.78
C SER A 301 -31.53 -50.80 -7.10
N ASP A 302 -32.64 -50.64 -7.83
CA ASP A 302 -32.67 -49.97 -9.12
C ASP A 302 -33.62 -48.74 -9.09
N ILE A 303 -33.07 -47.59 -8.70
CA ILE A 303 -33.81 -46.32 -8.72
C ILE A 303 -34.31 -45.98 -10.12
N THR A 304 -33.54 -46.28 -11.16
CA THR A 304 -33.84 -45.91 -12.55
C THR A 304 -35.15 -46.55 -13.00
N LYS A 305 -35.30 -47.85 -12.75
CA LYS A 305 -36.53 -48.58 -13.11
C LYS A 305 -37.76 -48.11 -12.33
N ASN A 306 -37.59 -47.72 -11.07
CA ASN A 306 -38.70 -47.16 -10.29
C ASN A 306 -39.07 -45.75 -10.76
N MET A 307 -38.08 -44.95 -11.15
CA MET A 307 -38.29 -43.64 -11.77
C MET A 307 -38.98 -43.74 -13.12
N GLU A 308 -38.58 -44.66 -14.00
CA GLU A 308 -39.23 -44.91 -15.29
C GLU A 308 -40.72 -45.22 -15.13
N ARG A 309 -41.09 -45.93 -14.07
CA ARG A 309 -42.50 -46.24 -13.75
C ARG A 309 -43.25 -45.00 -13.26
N ALA A 310 -42.65 -44.21 -12.37
CA ALA A 310 -43.25 -42.95 -11.93
C ALA A 310 -43.38 -41.94 -13.09
N ASP A 311 -42.39 -41.89 -13.99
CA ASP A 311 -42.40 -41.07 -15.19
C ASP A 311 -43.46 -41.53 -16.21
N ALA A 312 -43.61 -42.83 -16.44
CA ALA A 312 -44.69 -43.36 -17.28
C ALA A 312 -46.09 -42.99 -16.73
N ALA A 313 -46.26 -42.97 -15.41
CA ALA A 313 -47.49 -42.50 -14.76
C ALA A 313 -47.66 -40.97 -14.87
N LEU A 314 -46.56 -40.20 -14.80
CA LEU A 314 -46.57 -38.75 -14.99
C LEU A 314 -46.96 -38.41 -16.44
N TYR A 315 -46.42 -39.15 -17.41
CA TYR A 315 -46.77 -39.02 -18.83
C TYR A 315 -48.25 -39.31 -19.09
N ALA A 316 -48.81 -40.34 -18.47
CA ALA A 316 -50.25 -40.61 -18.53
C ALA A 316 -51.08 -39.47 -17.93
N SER A 317 -50.63 -38.88 -16.82
CA SER A 317 -51.28 -37.71 -16.19
C SER A 317 -51.28 -36.50 -17.12
N LYS A 318 -50.16 -36.25 -17.81
CA LYS A 318 -50.03 -35.17 -18.80
C LYS A 318 -50.96 -35.34 -20.00
N ASN A 319 -51.21 -36.57 -20.44
CA ASN A 319 -52.03 -36.87 -21.62
C ASN A 319 -53.53 -36.98 -21.31
N ASN A 320 -53.91 -37.36 -20.09
CA ASN A 320 -55.30 -37.53 -19.66
C ASN A 320 -55.93 -36.23 -19.11
N GLY A 321 -55.47 -35.07 -19.58
CA GLY A 321 -56.07 -33.77 -19.27
C GLY A 321 -55.25 -32.84 -18.39
N ARG A 322 -54.11 -33.30 -17.84
CA ARG A 322 -53.25 -32.56 -16.88
C ARG A 322 -53.96 -32.23 -15.56
N GLY A 323 -53.22 -31.81 -14.52
CA GLY A 323 -53.80 -31.49 -13.21
C GLY A 323 -54.37 -32.70 -12.45
N ILE A 324 -53.81 -33.89 -12.73
CA ILE A 324 -54.26 -35.16 -12.14
C ILE A 324 -53.08 -35.96 -11.61
N LEU A 325 -53.37 -36.88 -10.69
CA LEU A 325 -52.44 -37.86 -10.15
C LEU A 325 -52.74 -39.23 -10.75
N THR A 326 -51.73 -39.91 -11.28
CA THR A 326 -51.84 -41.29 -11.79
C THR A 326 -50.92 -42.23 -11.02
N ASP A 327 -51.46 -43.39 -10.61
CA ASP A 327 -50.67 -44.51 -10.09
C ASP A 327 -50.24 -45.42 -11.26
N TYR A 328 -48.97 -45.80 -11.29
CA TYR A 328 -48.48 -46.74 -12.30
C TYR A 328 -49.24 -48.08 -12.30
N ASN A 329 -49.73 -48.53 -11.15
CA ASN A 329 -50.50 -49.78 -11.08
C ASN A 329 -51.84 -49.66 -11.83
N ASP A 330 -52.43 -48.47 -11.90
CA ASP A 330 -53.68 -48.19 -12.64
C ASP A 330 -53.45 -48.22 -14.17
N LEU A 331 -52.19 -48.17 -14.64
CA LEU A 331 -51.80 -48.34 -16.04
C LEU A 331 -51.61 -49.80 -16.45
N ALA A 332 -51.24 -50.67 -15.49
CA ALA A 332 -51.02 -52.10 -15.75
C ALA A 332 -52.34 -52.85 -15.99
N ASP A 333 -53.43 -52.43 -15.34
CA ASP A 333 -54.78 -52.98 -15.54
C ASP A 333 -55.38 -52.62 -16.91
N ASN A 334 -54.79 -51.67 -17.65
CA ASN A 334 -55.27 -51.21 -18.96
C ASN A 334 -54.45 -51.74 -20.17
N LYS A 335 -53.45 -52.62 -19.96
CA LYS A 335 -52.66 -53.24 -21.04
C LYS A 335 -53.09 -54.68 -21.31
N THR A 336 -54.32 -54.88 -21.80
CA THR A 336 -54.73 -56.14 -22.47
C THR A 336 -54.96 -56.00 -23.96
N ASP A 337 -54.71 -54.84 -24.58
CA ASP A 337 -54.83 -54.70 -26.02
C ASP A 337 -53.65 -53.95 -26.62
N VAL A 338 -53.24 -54.41 -27.81
CA VAL A 338 -52.22 -53.84 -28.72
C VAL A 338 -50.78 -54.32 -28.50
N LEU A 339 -50.56 -55.61 -28.78
CA LEU A 339 -49.28 -56.12 -29.31
C LEU A 339 -49.28 -56.00 -30.85
N ARG A 340 -48.09 -55.70 -31.41
CA ARG A 340 -47.57 -55.94 -32.78
C ARG A 340 -47.41 -54.71 -33.69
N SER A 341 -46.14 -54.31 -33.88
CA SER A 341 -45.45 -54.44 -35.18
C SER A 341 -43.94 -54.12 -35.05
N ASP A 342 -43.15 -55.18 -35.26
CA ASP A 342 -41.95 -55.26 -36.10
C ASP A 342 -40.63 -54.53 -35.75
N THR A 343 -39.76 -55.31 -35.09
CA THR A 343 -38.37 -55.65 -35.45
C THR A 343 -37.59 -54.83 -36.49
N SER A 344 -36.36 -54.43 -36.14
CA SER A 344 -35.09 -55.07 -36.59
C SER A 344 -33.87 -54.14 -36.41
N GLY A 345 -32.70 -54.69 -36.05
CA GLY A 345 -31.43 -53.95 -36.20
C GLY A 345 -30.24 -54.27 -35.28
N SER A 346 -29.91 -55.56 -35.11
CA SER A 346 -28.55 -56.15 -35.01
C SER A 346 -27.51 -55.77 -33.92
N ALA A 347 -26.97 -56.83 -33.35
CA ALA A 347 -25.95 -56.94 -32.31
C ALA A 347 -24.50 -57.01 -32.83
N ASP A 348 -23.57 -56.95 -31.86
CA ASP A 348 -22.49 -57.93 -31.62
C ASP A 348 -21.05 -57.72 -32.19
N VAL A 349 -20.03 -57.97 -31.33
CA VAL A 349 -18.71 -58.50 -31.80
C VAL A 349 -17.37 -58.14 -31.08
N LEU A 350 -17.07 -58.78 -29.93
CA LEU A 350 -15.81 -59.49 -29.55
C LEU A 350 -14.46 -58.80 -29.21
N SER A 351 -13.89 -59.33 -28.12
CA SER A 351 -12.49 -59.40 -27.67
C SER A 351 -11.69 -60.58 -28.27
N ASN A 352 -10.38 -60.42 -28.56
CA ASN A 352 -9.27 -61.25 -28.02
C ASN A 352 -7.87 -61.04 -28.68
N THR A 353 -6.89 -60.70 -27.82
CA THR A 353 -5.50 -61.20 -27.63
C THR A 353 -4.54 -61.66 -28.76
N SER A 354 -3.35 -61.02 -28.76
CA SER A 354 -1.97 -61.57 -28.54
C SER A 354 -0.86 -61.51 -29.63
N SER A 355 0.26 -60.87 -29.22
CA SER A 355 1.70 -61.23 -29.40
C SER A 355 2.48 -60.92 -30.70
N LYS A 356 3.54 -60.07 -30.62
CA LYS A 356 4.99 -60.43 -30.46
C LYS A 356 5.96 -59.24 -30.69
N VAL A 357 6.78 -58.96 -29.66
CA VAL A 357 8.26 -58.74 -29.61
C VAL A 357 9.01 -58.07 -30.78
N SER A 358 9.67 -56.92 -30.54
CA SER A 358 11.15 -56.82 -30.38
C SER A 358 11.67 -55.36 -30.27
N ASP A 359 12.61 -55.22 -29.34
CA ASP A 359 13.79 -54.34 -29.25
C ASP A 359 13.69 -52.81 -29.06
N SER A 360 14.02 -52.44 -27.81
CA SER A 360 14.57 -51.17 -27.32
C SER A 360 16.09 -51.08 -27.67
N PRO A 361 16.84 -49.98 -27.44
CA PRO A 361 17.07 -49.46 -26.08
C PRO A 361 17.35 -47.94 -25.92
N LYS A 362 17.19 -47.49 -24.68
CA LYS A 362 17.81 -46.29 -24.11
C LYS A 362 19.33 -46.30 -24.31
N LYS A 363 19.94 -45.13 -24.55
CA LYS A 363 21.18 -44.72 -23.84
C LYS A 363 21.47 -43.22 -23.99
N SER A 364 21.91 -42.68 -22.87
CA SER A 364 22.70 -41.47 -22.65
C SER A 364 23.90 -41.37 -23.60
N PHE A 365 24.38 -40.15 -23.87
CA PHE A 365 25.82 -39.93 -23.96
C PHE A 365 26.24 -38.48 -23.63
N ASP A 366 27.36 -38.45 -22.94
CA ASP A 366 28.17 -37.36 -22.40
C ASP A 366 29.02 -36.72 -23.50
N ILE A 367 29.25 -35.40 -23.50
CA ILE A 367 30.34 -34.78 -24.29
C ILE A 367 30.98 -33.65 -23.48
N SER A 368 32.19 -33.93 -23.02
CA SER A 368 33.20 -32.93 -22.72
C SER A 368 34.08 -32.65 -23.95
N LYS A 369 34.44 -31.37 -24.11
CA LYS A 369 35.52 -30.76 -24.91
C LYS A 369 35.45 -30.86 -26.46
N SER A 370 35.10 -29.73 -27.08
CA SER A 370 35.97 -29.12 -28.09
C SER A 370 35.85 -27.59 -28.08
N THR A 371 37.00 -26.94 -28.19
CA THR A 371 37.27 -25.50 -28.16
C THR A 371 36.87 -24.78 -29.45
N ALA A 372 36.30 -23.58 -29.33
CA ALA A 372 36.86 -22.31 -29.81
C ALA A 372 35.82 -21.30 -30.34
N SER A 373 35.95 -20.07 -29.83
CA SER A 373 35.63 -18.77 -30.48
C SER A 373 34.16 -18.32 -30.56
N GLY A 374 33.83 -17.26 -29.79
CA GLY A 374 32.82 -16.28 -30.20
C GLY A 374 32.05 -15.58 -29.06
N LYS A 375 32.59 -14.47 -28.56
CA LYS A 375 31.91 -13.33 -27.88
C LYS A 375 30.87 -13.65 -26.78
N LYS A 376 31.29 -13.52 -25.51
CA LYS A 376 30.41 -13.23 -24.38
C LYS A 376 30.26 -11.72 -24.21
N THR A 377 29.02 -11.24 -24.35
CA THR A 377 28.52 -10.04 -23.68
C THR A 377 27.88 -10.51 -22.37
N SER A 378 28.56 -10.32 -21.24
CA SER A 378 27.94 -10.44 -19.90
C SER A 378 27.53 -9.04 -19.45
N GLY A 379 26.25 -8.73 -19.59
CA GLY A 379 25.60 -7.67 -18.81
C GLY A 379 25.12 -8.27 -17.50
N ASN A 380 25.45 -7.58 -16.41
CA ASN A 380 25.17 -7.94 -15.02
C ASN A 380 23.68 -8.26 -14.79
N ALA A 381 23.40 -9.45 -14.28
CA ALA A 381 22.10 -9.83 -13.73
C ALA A 381 22.14 -10.05 -12.20
N ASP A 382 23.24 -9.71 -11.53
CA ASP A 382 23.49 -10.12 -10.13
C ASP A 382 23.53 -8.96 -9.10
N ASN A 383 23.25 -7.70 -9.45
CA ASN A 383 23.29 -6.59 -8.48
C ASN A 383 21.93 -5.92 -8.17
N PHE A 384 20.80 -6.58 -8.46
CA PHE A 384 19.47 -5.96 -8.26
C PHE A 384 18.76 -6.36 -6.95
N LEU A 385 19.46 -6.93 -5.96
CA LEU A 385 18.79 -7.55 -4.80
C LEU A 385 19.23 -7.13 -3.39
N ASP A 386 20.22 -6.26 -3.23
CA ASP A 386 20.62 -5.77 -1.88
C ASP A 386 20.47 -4.25 -1.79
N ILE A 387 19.24 -3.78 -1.55
CA ILE A 387 18.99 -2.47 -0.95
C ILE A 387 18.35 -2.74 0.41
N HIS A 388 19.10 -2.52 1.49
CA HIS A 388 18.62 -2.64 2.86
C HIS A 388 17.63 -1.49 3.17
N TYR A 389 16.34 -1.81 3.19
CA TYR A 389 15.21 -0.90 3.49
C TYR A 389 15.08 -0.49 4.98
N GLU A 390 16.07 -0.80 5.83
CA GLU A 390 15.99 -0.49 7.27
C GLU A 390 16.14 1.01 7.56
N ASP A 391 16.87 1.77 6.74
CA ASP A 391 17.23 3.16 7.03
C ASP A 391 16.11 4.19 6.77
N VAL A 392 15.11 3.87 5.94
CA VAL A 392 13.92 4.74 5.73
C VAL A 392 12.99 4.73 6.96
N SER A 393 13.02 3.64 7.74
CA SER A 393 12.14 3.48 8.90
C SER A 393 12.55 4.29 10.13
N ILE A 394 13.81 4.76 10.16
CA ILE A 394 14.40 5.49 11.29
C ILE A 394 14.12 7.00 11.18
N ALA A 395 14.04 7.56 9.97
CA ALA A 395 13.83 9.00 9.76
C ALA A 395 12.42 9.54 10.10
N HIS A 396 11.46 8.68 10.44
CA HIS A 396 10.05 9.05 10.69
C HIS A 396 9.61 8.86 12.16
N SER A 397 10.53 8.62 13.10
CA SER A 397 10.18 8.36 14.51
C SER A 397 9.60 9.58 15.23
N ASP A 398 9.94 10.79 14.78
CA ASP A 398 9.68 12.04 15.52
C ASP A 398 8.50 12.86 14.97
N ALA A 399 7.97 12.50 13.80
CA ALA A 399 6.78 13.13 13.22
C ALA A 399 5.49 12.70 13.95
N ASN A 400 4.54 13.62 14.16
CA ASN A 400 3.26 13.27 14.80
C ASN A 400 2.48 12.26 13.93
N ILE A 401 1.69 11.38 14.56
CA ILE A 401 0.81 10.39 13.90
C ILE A 401 -0.02 11.03 12.78
N TYR A 402 -0.47 12.27 12.98
CA TYR A 402 -1.20 13.03 11.96
C TYR A 402 -0.37 13.27 10.69
N GLU A 403 0.88 13.68 10.83
CA GLU A 403 1.79 13.97 9.72
C GLU A 403 2.21 12.67 9.01
N GLN A 404 2.44 11.59 9.76
CA GLN A 404 2.73 10.26 9.18
C GLN A 404 1.56 9.77 8.32
N VAL A 405 0.32 9.87 8.81
CA VAL A 405 -0.87 9.47 8.05
C VAL A 405 -1.10 10.41 6.87
N LEU A 406 -0.91 11.72 7.03
CA LEU A 406 -1.09 12.69 5.95
C LEU A 406 -0.06 12.48 4.82
N GLY A 407 1.22 12.25 5.18
CA GLY A 407 2.29 11.91 4.24
C GLY A 407 1.98 10.63 3.48
N GLY A 408 1.55 9.57 4.17
CA GLY A 408 1.15 8.32 3.54
C GLY A 408 -0.08 8.46 2.63
N ILE A 409 -1.05 9.32 2.96
CA ILE A 409 -2.19 9.61 2.08
C ILE A 409 -1.70 10.27 0.80
N VAL A 410 -0.82 11.27 0.91
CA VAL A 410 -0.26 11.97 -0.25
C VAL A 410 0.52 11.01 -1.13
N ASP A 411 1.36 10.17 -0.55
CA ASP A 411 2.12 9.15 -1.27
C ASP A 411 1.21 8.16 -2.02
N GLY A 412 0.21 7.62 -1.31
CA GLY A 412 -0.79 6.75 -1.91
C GLY A 412 -1.53 7.44 -3.07
N VAL A 413 -1.95 8.70 -2.90
CA VAL A 413 -2.70 9.44 -3.92
C VAL A 413 -1.82 9.72 -5.16
N ASN A 414 -0.56 10.08 -4.97
CA ASN A 414 0.35 10.36 -6.08
C ASN A 414 0.54 9.12 -6.97
N HIS A 415 0.71 7.95 -6.36
CA HIS A 415 0.81 6.68 -7.09
C HIS A 415 -0.52 6.23 -7.71
N MET A 416 -1.65 6.66 -7.14
CA MET A 416 -3.00 6.36 -7.62
C MET A 416 -3.40 7.15 -8.88
N ILE A 417 -3.02 8.43 -8.99
CA ILE A 417 -3.46 9.35 -10.05
C ILE A 417 -3.21 8.80 -11.47
N PRO A 418 -2.03 8.25 -11.82
CA PRO A 418 -1.77 7.72 -13.16
C PRO A 418 -2.74 6.61 -13.57
N PHE A 419 -3.17 5.76 -12.64
CA PHE A 419 -4.14 4.68 -12.89
C PHE A 419 -5.54 5.24 -13.17
N ALA A 420 -5.95 6.25 -12.39
CA ALA A 420 -7.23 6.92 -12.59
C ALA A 420 -7.29 7.65 -13.95
N VAL A 421 -6.23 8.40 -14.28
CA VAL A 421 -6.15 9.17 -15.53
C VAL A 421 -6.04 8.25 -16.74
N GLY A 422 -5.13 7.27 -16.71
CA GLY A 422 -4.95 6.32 -17.80
C GLY A 422 -6.19 5.49 -18.05
N GLY A 423 -6.79 4.92 -17.00
CA GLY A 423 -8.04 4.16 -17.08
C GLY A 423 -9.19 5.01 -17.61
N GLY A 424 -9.36 6.21 -17.08
CA GLY A 424 -10.40 7.15 -17.50
C GLY A 424 -10.33 7.56 -18.97
N ILE A 425 -9.12 7.83 -19.49
CA ILE A 425 -8.92 8.19 -20.91
C ILE A 425 -9.26 7.01 -21.83
N LEU A 426 -8.88 5.78 -21.45
CA LEU A 426 -9.19 4.59 -22.25
C LEU A 426 -10.69 4.29 -22.28
N ILE A 427 -11.36 4.42 -21.12
CA ILE A 427 -12.82 4.33 -21.03
C ILE A 427 -13.48 5.37 -21.95
N ALA A 428 -13.05 6.63 -21.88
CA ALA A 428 -13.54 7.70 -22.73
C ALA A 428 -13.37 7.40 -24.24
N PHE A 429 -12.21 6.86 -24.62
CA PHE A 429 -11.93 6.49 -26.00
C PHE A 429 -12.85 5.36 -26.50
N ALA A 430 -13.20 4.42 -25.63
CA ALA A 430 -14.16 3.37 -25.95
C ALA A 430 -15.54 3.94 -26.31
N PHE A 431 -16.05 4.87 -25.51
CA PHE A 431 -17.32 5.55 -25.79
C PHE A 431 -17.29 6.38 -27.07
N LEU A 432 -16.20 7.12 -27.31
CA LEU A 432 -16.02 7.89 -28.55
C LEU A 432 -16.01 6.99 -29.79
N THR A 433 -15.40 5.81 -29.68
CA THR A 433 -15.32 4.84 -30.77
C THR A 433 -16.70 4.31 -31.14
N ASP A 434 -17.50 3.87 -30.17
CA ASP A 434 -18.87 3.43 -30.41
C ASP A 434 -19.75 4.56 -30.95
N ALA A 435 -19.61 5.77 -30.39
CA ALA A 435 -20.33 6.96 -30.85
C ALA A 435 -20.04 7.31 -32.31
N ALA A 436 -18.79 7.14 -32.76
CA ALA A 436 -18.39 7.43 -34.13
C ALA A 436 -18.74 6.31 -35.12
N SER A 437 -18.89 5.08 -34.63
CA SER A 437 -19.01 3.89 -35.48
C SER A 437 -20.45 3.41 -35.65
N ILE A 438 -21.39 3.88 -34.82
CA ILE A 438 -22.75 3.34 -34.74
C ILE A 438 -23.77 4.47 -34.82
N ASP A 439 -24.84 4.25 -35.60
CA ASP A 439 -26.01 5.11 -35.55
C ASP A 439 -26.81 4.81 -34.28
N ILE A 440 -26.49 5.56 -33.23
CA ILE A 440 -27.12 5.52 -31.91
C ILE A 440 -28.66 5.51 -31.97
N SER A 441 -29.26 6.19 -32.96
CA SER A 441 -30.72 6.31 -33.08
C SER A 441 -31.41 4.99 -33.44
N THR A 442 -30.63 3.99 -33.87
CA THR A 442 -31.10 2.67 -34.30
C THR A 442 -30.97 1.59 -33.22
N LEU A 443 -30.34 1.90 -32.09
CA LEU A 443 -30.05 0.95 -31.01
C LEU A 443 -31.26 0.74 -30.09
N ASP A 444 -31.47 -0.51 -29.66
CA ASP A 444 -32.46 -0.81 -28.62
C ASP A 444 -31.92 -0.53 -27.20
N ALA A 445 -32.80 -0.57 -26.20
CA ALA A 445 -32.43 -0.27 -24.80
C ALA A 445 -31.37 -1.23 -24.22
N SER A 446 -31.28 -2.47 -24.72
CA SER A 446 -30.28 -3.44 -24.27
C SER A 446 -28.91 -3.11 -24.86
N GLN A 447 -28.87 -2.72 -26.13
CA GLN A 447 -27.64 -2.33 -26.81
C GLN A 447 -27.13 -0.96 -26.33
N LEU A 448 -28.03 -0.02 -26.03
CA LEU A 448 -27.66 1.25 -25.38
C LEU A 448 -27.01 1.03 -24.01
N SER A 449 -27.42 0.00 -23.27
CA SER A 449 -26.81 -0.32 -21.97
C SER A 449 -25.38 -0.85 -22.10
N SER A 450 -25.01 -1.37 -23.28
CA SER A 450 -23.66 -1.85 -23.61
C SER A 450 -22.82 -0.82 -24.36
N PHE A 451 -23.28 0.43 -24.46
CA PHE A 451 -22.56 1.51 -25.12
C PHE A 451 -21.17 1.72 -24.52
N GLY A 452 -20.15 1.92 -25.37
CA GLY A 452 -18.73 1.84 -25.01
C GLY A 452 -18.15 0.43 -25.08
N SER A 453 -18.96 -0.59 -25.41
CA SER A 453 -18.53 -1.98 -25.62
C SER A 453 -19.33 -2.69 -26.71
N ILE A 454 -20.03 -1.94 -27.57
CA ILE A 454 -20.85 -2.50 -28.64
C ILE A 454 -19.95 -3.01 -29.77
N THR A 455 -18.95 -2.21 -30.17
CA THR A 455 -17.90 -2.67 -31.08
C THR A 455 -16.81 -3.41 -30.31
N GLU A 456 -16.25 -4.46 -30.91
CA GLU A 456 -15.15 -5.24 -30.31
C GLU A 456 -13.91 -4.36 -30.04
N PHE A 457 -13.70 -3.34 -30.87
CA PHE A 457 -12.65 -2.35 -30.70
C PHE A 457 -12.90 -1.44 -29.48
N ALA A 458 -14.13 -0.90 -29.31
CA ALA A 458 -14.49 -0.14 -28.12
C ALA A 458 -14.42 -1.02 -26.85
N ALA A 459 -14.93 -2.25 -26.91
CA ALA A 459 -14.90 -3.20 -25.79
C ALA A 459 -13.47 -3.47 -25.29
N SER A 460 -12.49 -3.51 -26.20
CA SER A 460 -11.07 -3.67 -25.86
C SER A 460 -10.53 -2.50 -25.03
N PHE A 461 -10.82 -1.25 -25.45
CA PHE A 461 -10.45 -0.05 -24.70
C PHE A 461 -11.20 0.06 -23.37
N LYS A 462 -12.49 -0.28 -23.35
CA LYS A 462 -13.31 -0.25 -22.13
C LYS A 462 -12.80 -1.24 -21.11
N THR A 463 -12.48 -2.47 -21.53
CA THR A 463 -11.93 -3.52 -20.66
C THR A 463 -10.59 -3.10 -20.05
N LEU A 464 -9.65 -2.62 -20.88
CA LEU A 464 -8.35 -2.17 -20.41
C LEU A 464 -8.47 -0.95 -19.49
N GLY A 465 -9.34 -0.01 -19.85
CA GLY A 465 -9.62 1.18 -19.07
C GLY A 465 -10.23 0.86 -17.71
N ASP A 466 -11.24 -0.01 -17.66
CA ASP A 466 -11.86 -0.46 -16.40
C ASP A 466 -10.85 -1.21 -15.53
N MET A 467 -10.03 -2.12 -16.08
CA MET A 467 -8.97 -2.80 -15.32
C MET A 467 -7.97 -1.82 -14.72
N THR A 468 -7.48 -0.86 -15.53
CA THR A 468 -6.51 0.15 -15.09
C THR A 468 -7.11 1.04 -14.01
N PHE A 469 -8.36 1.47 -14.19
CA PHE A 469 -9.09 2.30 -13.24
C PHE A 469 -9.32 1.58 -11.91
N ASN A 470 -9.60 0.28 -11.93
CA ASN A 470 -9.84 -0.50 -10.71
C ASN A 470 -8.59 -0.65 -9.82
N PHE A 471 -7.39 -0.62 -10.42
CA PHE A 471 -6.14 -0.68 -9.65
C PHE A 471 -5.86 0.59 -8.83
N MET A 472 -6.56 1.70 -9.09
CA MET A 472 -6.46 2.94 -8.31
C MET A 472 -6.46 2.68 -6.79
N PHE A 473 -7.46 1.99 -6.25
CA PHE A 473 -7.59 1.78 -4.80
C PHE A 473 -6.55 0.81 -4.24
N THR A 474 -6.21 -0.20 -5.04
CA THR A 474 -5.16 -1.17 -4.73
C THR A 474 -3.80 -0.50 -4.60
N VAL A 475 -3.45 0.35 -5.57
CA VAL A 475 -2.20 1.11 -5.59
C VAL A 475 -2.17 2.13 -4.45
N PHE A 476 -3.25 2.91 -4.28
CA PHE A 476 -3.37 3.85 -3.16
C PHE A 476 -3.09 3.20 -1.80
N SER A 477 -3.77 2.09 -1.51
CA SER A 477 -3.65 1.38 -0.23
C SER A 477 -2.27 0.73 -0.05
N ALA A 478 -1.63 0.26 -1.12
CA ALA A 478 -0.29 -0.33 -1.09
C ALA A 478 0.80 0.69 -0.75
N PHE A 479 0.75 1.86 -1.38
CA PHE A 479 1.74 2.92 -1.14
C PHE A 479 1.51 3.63 0.20
N LEU A 480 0.24 3.85 0.59
CA LEU A 480 -0.11 4.31 1.94
C LEU A 480 0.41 3.35 3.03
N SER A 481 0.21 2.04 2.87
CA SER A 481 0.70 1.07 3.86
C SER A 481 2.22 0.96 3.87
N MET A 482 2.85 1.05 2.70
CA MET A 482 4.30 1.03 2.55
C MET A 482 4.95 2.24 3.22
N TYR A 483 4.38 3.43 3.04
CA TYR A 483 4.82 4.64 3.73
C TYR A 483 4.76 4.49 5.25
N LEU A 484 3.68 3.88 5.78
CA LEU A 484 3.47 3.75 7.22
C LEU A 484 4.24 2.59 7.87
N GLY A 485 4.43 1.47 7.17
CA GLY A 485 4.94 0.22 7.73
C GLY A 485 6.25 -0.30 7.11
N GLY A 486 6.77 0.36 6.08
CA GLY A 486 7.88 -0.11 5.26
C GLY A 486 7.44 -1.05 4.14
N TYR A 487 8.41 -1.51 3.33
CA TYR A 487 8.18 -2.38 2.17
C TYR A 487 7.35 -3.63 2.49
N GLU A 488 7.49 -4.17 3.70
CA GLU A 488 6.82 -5.40 4.14
C GLU A 488 5.30 -5.21 4.32
N ALA A 489 4.82 -3.96 4.44
CA ALA A 489 3.41 -3.62 4.50
C ALA A 489 2.76 -3.47 3.12
N PHE A 490 3.55 -3.41 2.04
CA PHE A 490 3.06 -3.17 0.69
C PHE A 490 2.05 -4.24 0.26
N VAL A 491 2.39 -5.53 0.42
CA VAL A 491 1.56 -6.65 -0.05
C VAL A 491 0.21 -6.68 0.69
N ALA A 492 0.21 -6.43 2.00
CA ALA A 492 -1.00 -6.38 2.79
C ALA A 492 -1.89 -5.19 2.42
N GLY A 493 -1.31 -4.01 2.20
CA GLY A 493 -2.05 -2.83 1.74
C GLY A 493 -2.60 -3.00 0.33
N PHE A 494 -1.81 -3.57 -0.60
CA PHE A 494 -2.24 -3.90 -1.95
C PHE A 494 -3.47 -4.82 -1.91
N MET A 495 -3.38 -5.93 -1.17
CA MET A 495 -4.50 -6.86 -1.05
C MET A 495 -5.71 -6.22 -0.36
N GLY A 496 -5.48 -5.43 0.69
CA GLY A 496 -6.53 -4.70 1.38
C GLY A 496 -7.29 -3.73 0.48
N GLY A 497 -6.58 -2.97 -0.36
CA GLY A 497 -7.20 -2.09 -1.36
C GLY A 497 -7.96 -2.86 -2.44
N TYR A 498 -7.43 -4.00 -2.90
CA TYR A 498 -8.15 -4.88 -3.83
C TYR A 498 -9.44 -5.46 -3.22
N ILE A 499 -9.37 -5.91 -1.96
CA ILE A 499 -10.54 -6.40 -1.21
C ILE A 499 -11.57 -5.27 -1.03
N ALA A 500 -11.13 -4.04 -0.73
CA ALA A 500 -12.01 -2.87 -0.65
C ALA A 500 -12.75 -2.59 -1.97
N TYR A 501 -12.07 -2.78 -3.11
CA TYR A 501 -12.68 -2.66 -4.43
C TYR A 501 -13.74 -3.74 -4.67
N ILE A 502 -13.38 -5.03 -4.58
CA ILE A 502 -14.32 -6.13 -4.87
C ILE A 502 -15.47 -6.21 -3.86
N GLY A 503 -15.23 -5.75 -2.63
CA GLY A 503 -16.21 -5.68 -1.56
C GLY A 503 -17.08 -4.42 -1.58
N ASN A 504 -16.92 -3.56 -2.61
CA ASN A 504 -17.67 -2.34 -2.82
C ASN A 504 -17.59 -1.32 -1.65
N ALA A 505 -16.47 -1.33 -0.91
CA ALA A 505 -16.18 -0.39 0.18
C ALA A 505 -15.58 0.94 -0.30
N GLY A 506 -15.16 1.02 -1.57
CA GLY A 506 -14.69 2.25 -2.22
C GLY A 506 -13.38 2.81 -1.64
N PHE A 507 -13.13 4.09 -1.90
CA PHE A 507 -11.91 4.78 -1.45
C PHE A 507 -11.72 4.72 0.08
N MET A 508 -12.79 4.90 0.86
CA MET A 508 -12.73 4.85 2.32
C MET A 508 -12.30 3.47 2.84
N GLY A 509 -12.78 2.39 2.19
CA GLY A 509 -12.33 1.03 2.51
C GLY A 509 -10.84 0.82 2.21
N ALA A 510 -10.35 1.36 1.10
CA ALA A 510 -8.93 1.29 0.73
C ALA A 510 -8.04 2.12 1.68
N PHE A 511 -8.53 3.28 2.12
CA PHE A 511 -7.87 4.12 3.13
C PHE A 511 -7.71 3.40 4.46
N LEU A 512 -8.80 2.82 4.98
CA LEU A 512 -8.76 2.04 6.21
C LEU A 512 -7.86 0.81 6.08
N ALA A 513 -7.88 0.15 4.93
CA ALA A 513 -7.03 -0.99 4.63
C ALA A 513 -5.54 -0.61 4.65
N GLY A 514 -5.16 0.50 4.01
CA GLY A 514 -3.77 0.97 3.95
C GLY A 514 -3.23 1.36 5.32
N ILE A 515 -4.02 2.09 6.13
CA ILE A 515 -3.67 2.41 7.52
C ILE A 515 -3.52 1.14 8.35
N ALA A 516 -4.51 0.25 8.32
CA ALA A 516 -4.47 -0.98 9.10
C ALA A 516 -3.27 -1.85 8.71
N ALA A 517 -2.96 -1.95 7.42
CA ALA A 517 -1.82 -2.72 6.92
C ALA A 517 -0.49 -2.14 7.41
N GLY A 518 -0.29 -0.83 7.24
CA GLY A 518 0.92 -0.13 7.68
C GLY A 518 1.18 -0.27 9.18
N TYR A 519 0.17 0.03 10.01
CA TYR A 519 0.30 -0.10 11.46
C TYR A 519 0.39 -1.55 11.94
N SER A 520 -0.26 -2.50 11.25
CA SER A 520 -0.12 -3.91 11.61
C SER A 520 1.34 -4.38 11.49
N VAL A 521 2.04 -4.01 10.41
CA VAL A 521 3.46 -4.35 10.23
C VAL A 521 4.34 -3.59 11.22
N LYS A 522 4.08 -2.30 11.47
CA LYS A 522 4.81 -1.51 12.47
C LYS A 522 4.71 -2.13 13.87
N LEU A 523 3.51 -2.57 14.24
CA LEU A 523 3.26 -3.25 15.52
C LEU A 523 3.96 -4.61 15.58
N MET A 524 3.95 -5.38 14.50
CA MET A 524 4.68 -6.65 14.41
C MET A 524 6.20 -6.47 14.51
N LYS A 525 6.76 -5.42 13.90
CA LYS A 525 8.19 -5.08 14.02
C LYS A 525 8.59 -4.82 15.47
N ASN A 526 7.76 -4.12 16.24
CA ASN A 526 8.01 -3.89 17.67
C ASN A 526 8.04 -5.21 18.48
N PHE A 527 7.17 -6.17 18.18
CA PHE A 527 7.19 -7.48 18.84
C PHE A 527 8.41 -8.34 18.46
N VAL A 528 8.89 -8.23 17.22
CA VAL A 528 10.06 -9.01 16.76
C VAL A 528 11.38 -8.44 17.27
N LYS A 529 11.47 -7.15 17.58
CA LYS A 529 12.66 -6.55 18.20
C LYS A 529 13.06 -7.21 19.53
N GLU A 530 12.12 -7.86 20.21
CA GLU A 530 12.36 -8.61 21.45
C GLU A 530 12.81 -10.07 21.22
N LEU A 531 12.87 -10.54 19.97
CA LEU A 531 13.29 -11.90 19.61
C LEU A 531 14.82 -11.97 19.36
N PRO A 532 15.45 -13.15 19.54
CA PRO A 532 16.87 -13.36 19.25
C PRO A 532 17.22 -13.03 17.79
N SER A 533 18.42 -12.49 17.54
CA SER A 533 18.88 -11.99 16.23
C SER A 533 18.78 -12.99 15.07
N SER A 534 18.73 -14.30 15.36
CA SER A 534 18.50 -15.36 14.39
C SER A 534 17.10 -15.35 13.74
N PHE A 535 16.14 -14.61 14.31
CA PHE A 535 14.78 -14.49 13.79
C PHE A 535 14.56 -13.30 12.85
N ASN A 536 15.48 -12.34 12.77
CA ASN A 536 15.25 -11.09 12.03
C ASN A 536 15.08 -11.33 10.52
N ALA A 537 15.96 -12.13 9.90
CA ALA A 537 15.88 -12.45 8.47
C ALA A 537 14.63 -13.27 8.13
N PHE A 538 14.24 -14.20 9.01
CA PHE A 538 13.01 -14.99 8.85
C PHE A 538 11.75 -14.14 8.99
N SER A 539 11.79 -13.13 9.86
CA SER A 539 10.64 -12.28 10.16
C SER A 539 10.29 -11.35 9.00
N ALA A 540 11.31 -10.75 8.36
CA ALA A 540 11.13 -9.86 7.23
C ALA A 540 10.57 -10.56 5.97
N ILE A 541 11.02 -11.79 5.71
CA ILE A 541 10.66 -12.52 4.48
C ILE A 541 9.31 -13.25 4.63
N ILE A 542 9.04 -13.85 5.79
CA ILE A 542 7.89 -14.75 5.97
C ILE A 542 6.87 -14.20 6.96
N ILE A 543 7.30 -13.75 8.14
CA ILE A 543 6.36 -13.41 9.22
C ILE A 543 5.56 -12.16 8.88
N TYR A 544 6.21 -11.04 8.56
CA TYR A 544 5.50 -9.78 8.28
C TYR A 544 4.58 -9.91 7.07
N PRO A 545 5.02 -10.40 5.89
CA PRO A 545 4.16 -10.43 4.72
C PRO A 545 2.97 -11.40 4.89
N VAL A 546 3.16 -12.58 5.50
CA VAL A 546 2.09 -13.58 5.62
C VAL A 546 1.07 -13.18 6.68
N LEU A 547 1.52 -12.74 7.86
CA LEU A 547 0.60 -12.43 8.95
C LEU A 547 -0.13 -11.11 8.73
N SER A 548 0.54 -10.07 8.21
CA SER A 548 -0.14 -8.82 7.86
C SER A 548 -1.16 -9.04 6.75
N LEU A 549 -0.84 -9.85 5.74
CA LEU A 549 -1.79 -10.23 4.69
C LEU A 549 -3.01 -10.97 5.25
N LEU A 550 -2.79 -11.96 6.13
CA LEU A 550 -3.88 -12.71 6.76
C LEU A 550 -4.75 -11.81 7.63
N LEU A 551 -4.13 -10.96 8.44
CA LEU A 551 -4.82 -10.04 9.34
C LEU A 551 -5.67 -9.03 8.56
N ILE A 552 -5.12 -8.42 7.52
CA ILE A 552 -5.84 -7.45 6.69
C ILE A 552 -6.94 -8.11 5.88
N SER A 553 -6.69 -9.30 5.33
CA SER A 553 -7.73 -10.06 4.63
C SER A 553 -8.89 -10.40 5.56
N PHE A 554 -8.61 -10.80 6.80
CA PHE A 554 -9.63 -11.08 7.80
C PHE A 554 -10.39 -9.81 8.21
N LEU A 555 -9.69 -8.74 8.57
CA LEU A 555 -10.27 -7.46 8.95
C LEU A 555 -11.20 -6.92 7.85
N MET A 556 -10.73 -6.93 6.61
CA MET A 556 -11.50 -6.42 5.48
C MET A 556 -12.75 -7.27 5.21
N TYR A 557 -12.61 -8.61 5.22
CA TYR A 557 -13.71 -9.52 4.89
C TYR A 557 -14.77 -9.60 5.99
N PHE A 558 -14.38 -9.54 7.26
CA PHE A 558 -15.30 -9.76 8.39
C PHE A 558 -15.77 -8.48 9.08
N MET A 559 -15.02 -7.38 8.99
CA MET A 559 -15.42 -6.11 9.61
C MET A 559 -15.78 -5.05 8.58
N VAL A 560 -14.86 -4.72 7.67
CA VAL A 560 -15.02 -3.54 6.81
C VAL A 560 -16.11 -3.75 5.75
N ILE A 561 -16.07 -4.85 4.99
CA ILE A 561 -17.03 -5.14 3.93
C ILE A 561 -18.47 -5.31 4.47
N PRO A 562 -18.72 -6.14 5.51
CA PRO A 562 -20.08 -6.31 6.04
C PRO A 562 -20.67 -4.99 6.55
N THR A 563 -19.85 -4.17 7.21
CA THR A 563 -20.29 -2.84 7.70
C THR A 563 -20.62 -1.91 6.54
N ALA A 564 -19.78 -1.86 5.51
CA ALA A 564 -20.04 -1.09 4.29
C ALA A 564 -21.33 -1.55 3.60
N ASN A 565 -21.57 -2.86 3.51
CA ASN A 565 -22.77 -3.43 2.90
C ASN A 565 -24.05 -3.12 3.69
N ILE A 566 -24.00 -3.17 5.03
CA ILE A 566 -25.13 -2.77 5.89
C ILE A 566 -25.45 -1.29 5.66
N PHE A 567 -24.42 -0.45 5.65
CA PHE A 567 -24.56 0.98 5.41
C PHE A 567 -25.14 1.28 4.02
N ASN A 568 -24.63 0.64 2.97
CA ASN A 568 -25.13 0.79 1.60
C ASN A 568 -26.58 0.31 1.45
N SER A 569 -26.95 -0.78 2.12
CA SER A 569 -28.32 -1.30 2.13
C SER A 569 -29.28 -0.30 2.81
N ALA A 570 -28.88 0.26 3.95
CA ALA A 570 -29.65 1.28 4.66
C ALA A 570 -29.82 2.56 3.83
N LEU A 571 -28.77 3.02 3.14
CA LEU A 571 -28.85 4.17 2.23
C LEU A 571 -29.78 3.91 1.04
N THR A 572 -29.72 2.70 0.47
CA THR A 572 -30.58 2.31 -0.66
C THR A 572 -32.05 2.25 -0.23
N GLU A 573 -32.33 1.74 0.97
CA GLU A 573 -33.68 1.71 1.54
C GLU A 573 -34.20 3.12 1.85
N MET A 574 -33.35 4.01 2.38
CA MET A 574 -33.65 5.42 2.60
C MET A 574 -33.99 6.13 1.28
N LEU A 575 -33.20 5.93 0.22
CA LEU A 575 -33.47 6.47 -1.11
C LEU A 575 -34.77 5.91 -1.70
N GLY A 576 -35.05 4.62 -1.50
CA GLY A 576 -36.33 4.02 -1.87
C GLY A 576 -37.53 4.65 -1.13
N ALA A 577 -37.35 5.00 0.15
CA ALA A 577 -38.38 5.72 0.91
C ALA A 577 -38.59 7.15 0.41
N ILE A 578 -37.50 7.87 0.09
CA ILE A 578 -37.56 9.23 -0.47
C ILE A 578 -38.16 9.22 -1.88
N ALA A 579 -37.85 8.22 -2.71
CA ALA A 579 -38.41 8.07 -4.04
C ALA A 579 -39.95 7.98 -4.01
N ARG A 580 -40.53 7.34 -2.97
CA ARG A 580 -41.98 7.29 -2.75
C ARG A 580 -42.60 8.65 -2.40
N LEU A 581 -41.82 9.60 -1.90
CA LEU A 581 -42.25 10.98 -1.64
C LEU A 581 -42.25 11.84 -2.92
N GLY A 582 -41.52 11.42 -3.95
CA GLY A 582 -41.47 12.07 -5.25
C GLY A 582 -40.05 12.26 -5.78
N LYS A 583 -39.93 12.51 -7.09
CA LYS A 583 -38.65 12.63 -7.79
C LYS A 583 -37.86 13.89 -7.43
N LEU A 584 -38.55 14.97 -7.04
CA LEU A 584 -37.89 16.22 -6.65
C LEU A 584 -37.08 16.07 -5.34
N PRO A 585 -37.65 15.59 -4.20
CA PRO A 585 -36.86 15.24 -3.01
C PRO A 585 -35.74 14.23 -3.29
N LEU A 586 -36.01 13.25 -4.15
CA LEU A 586 -35.04 12.23 -4.55
C LEU A 586 -33.85 12.84 -5.29
N SER A 587 -34.07 13.76 -6.22
CA SER A 587 -33.00 14.46 -6.95
C SER A 587 -32.12 15.29 -6.03
N ILE A 588 -32.72 15.96 -5.03
CA ILE A 588 -31.98 16.75 -4.04
C ILE A 588 -31.05 15.84 -3.23
N VAL A 589 -31.59 14.77 -2.65
CA VAL A 589 -30.82 13.85 -1.79
C VAL A 589 -29.81 13.04 -2.60
N GLY A 590 -30.19 12.53 -3.77
CA GLY A 590 -29.29 11.85 -4.69
C GLY A 590 -28.11 12.73 -5.10
N GLY A 591 -28.36 14.01 -5.39
CA GLY A 591 -27.30 14.96 -5.68
C GLY A 591 -26.39 15.28 -4.49
N LEU A 592 -26.95 15.44 -3.27
CA LEU A 592 -26.16 15.59 -2.05
C LEU A 592 -25.23 14.39 -1.83
N MET A 593 -25.74 13.17 -2.06
CA MET A 593 -24.97 11.94 -1.90
C MET A 593 -23.83 11.83 -2.92
N MET A 594 -24.08 12.17 -4.19
CA MET A 594 -23.05 12.18 -5.24
C MET A 594 -21.91 13.17 -4.94
N GLY A 595 -22.19 14.29 -4.27
CA GLY A 595 -21.17 15.28 -3.91
C GLY A 595 -20.48 15.06 -2.55
N CYS A 596 -20.80 13.98 -1.83
CA CYS A 596 -20.39 13.79 -0.43
C CYS A 596 -18.94 13.33 -0.27
N ASP A 597 -18.55 12.24 -0.93
CA ASP A 597 -17.28 11.54 -0.68
C ASP A 597 -16.51 11.17 -1.95
N MET A 598 -16.82 11.83 -3.08
CA MET A 598 -16.03 11.83 -4.32
C MET A 598 -15.62 10.43 -4.81
N GLY A 599 -16.56 9.48 -4.81
CA GLY A 599 -16.34 8.09 -5.22
C GLY A 599 -16.29 7.09 -4.04
N GLY A 600 -16.50 7.56 -2.81
CA GLY A 600 -16.67 6.75 -1.62
C GLY A 600 -18.03 6.02 -1.53
N PRO A 601 -18.31 5.35 -0.40
CA PRO A 601 -19.53 4.56 -0.20
C PRO A 601 -20.85 5.31 -0.45
N VAL A 602 -20.94 6.59 -0.06
CA VAL A 602 -22.18 7.37 -0.18
C VAL A 602 -22.47 7.71 -1.65
N ASN A 603 -21.45 8.16 -2.39
CA ASN A 603 -21.55 8.39 -3.83
C ASN A 603 -21.89 7.08 -4.57
N LYS A 604 -21.20 5.97 -4.25
CA LYS A 604 -21.47 4.66 -4.87
C LYS A 604 -22.87 4.13 -4.58
N ALA A 605 -23.41 4.37 -3.39
CA ALA A 605 -24.79 4.00 -3.06
C ALA A 605 -25.80 4.76 -3.92
N ALA A 606 -25.58 6.06 -4.14
CA ALA A 606 -26.42 6.86 -5.04
C ALA A 606 -26.31 6.42 -6.51
N TYR A 607 -25.09 6.11 -6.97
CA TYR A 607 -24.86 5.52 -8.29
C TYR A 607 -25.58 4.19 -8.47
N TYR A 608 -25.43 3.28 -7.49
CA TYR A 608 -26.09 1.97 -7.50
C TYR A 608 -27.62 2.10 -7.55
N PHE A 609 -28.19 3.01 -6.76
CA PHE A 609 -29.60 3.34 -6.84
C PHE A 609 -30.00 3.82 -8.25
N GLY A 610 -29.22 4.71 -8.87
CA GLY A 610 -29.43 5.16 -10.25
C GLY A 610 -29.42 4.01 -11.27
N THR A 611 -28.45 3.11 -11.18
CA THR A 611 -28.40 1.92 -12.07
C THR A 611 -29.57 0.97 -11.87
N THR A 612 -30.09 0.86 -10.64
CA THR A 612 -31.29 0.08 -10.33
C THR A 612 -32.55 0.73 -10.91
N ALA A 613 -32.66 2.05 -10.82
CA ALA A 613 -33.73 2.82 -11.43
C ALA A 613 -33.71 2.70 -12.97
N LEU A 614 -32.51 2.66 -13.56
CA LEU A 614 -32.31 2.43 -15.00
C LEU A 614 -32.89 1.08 -15.46
N MET A 615 -32.73 0.00 -14.67
CA MET A 615 -33.34 -1.31 -14.96
C MET A 615 -34.88 -1.25 -14.94
N ASN A 616 -35.45 -0.35 -14.13
CA ASN A 616 -36.88 -0.08 -14.07
C ASN A 616 -37.36 0.94 -15.12
N LYS A 617 -36.49 1.31 -16.07
CA LYS A 617 -36.75 2.32 -17.14
C LYS A 617 -36.97 3.75 -16.62
N GLU A 618 -36.48 4.05 -15.42
CA GLU A 618 -36.49 5.41 -14.86
C GLU A 618 -35.24 6.18 -15.33
N TYR A 619 -35.25 6.56 -16.61
CA TYR A 619 -34.11 7.21 -17.28
C TYR A 619 -33.80 8.62 -16.76
N ASP A 620 -34.78 9.29 -16.15
CA ASP A 620 -34.62 10.60 -15.53
C ASP A 620 -33.81 10.51 -14.23
N VAL A 621 -34.06 9.46 -13.43
CA VAL A 621 -33.26 9.17 -12.23
C VAL A 621 -31.79 8.95 -12.58
N MET A 622 -31.52 8.18 -13.64
CA MET A 622 -30.15 7.99 -14.09
C MET A 622 -29.51 9.32 -14.55
N ALA A 623 -30.25 10.14 -15.29
CA ALA A 623 -29.73 11.42 -15.78
C ALA A 623 -29.28 12.33 -14.64
N PHE A 624 -30.14 12.58 -13.64
CA PHE A 624 -29.79 13.50 -12.57
C PHE A 624 -28.65 12.99 -11.67
N ILE A 625 -28.54 11.67 -11.45
CA ILE A 625 -27.41 11.09 -10.72
C ILE A 625 -26.10 11.28 -11.49
N MET A 626 -26.11 11.10 -12.81
CA MET A 626 -24.93 11.36 -13.64
C MET A 626 -24.55 12.85 -13.65
N ALA A 627 -25.54 13.75 -13.78
CA ALA A 627 -25.31 15.19 -13.77
C ALA A 627 -24.69 15.64 -12.44
N ALA A 628 -25.18 15.07 -11.34
CA ALA A 628 -24.66 15.32 -10.00
C ALA A 628 -23.19 14.90 -9.86
N GLY A 629 -22.80 13.72 -10.36
CA GLY A 629 -21.41 13.25 -10.25
C GLY A 629 -20.40 14.04 -11.11
N MET A 630 -20.81 14.58 -12.26
CA MET A 630 -19.93 15.45 -13.05
C MET A 630 -19.64 16.80 -12.38
N THR A 631 -20.54 17.24 -11.49
CA THR A 631 -20.56 18.61 -10.96
C THR A 631 -19.41 18.94 -9.99
N PRO A 632 -19.04 18.10 -9.00
CA PRO A 632 -17.95 18.39 -8.06
C PRO A 632 -16.61 18.72 -8.73
N PRO A 633 -16.00 17.85 -9.55
CA PRO A 633 -14.73 18.14 -10.22
C PRO A 633 -14.81 19.34 -11.16
N CYS A 634 -15.88 19.48 -11.97
CA CYS A 634 -16.05 20.64 -12.86
C CYS A 634 -16.16 21.95 -12.07
N GLY A 635 -16.88 21.94 -10.96
CA GLY A 635 -17.07 23.09 -10.09
C GLY A 635 -15.80 23.50 -9.34
N ILE A 636 -15.00 22.54 -8.87
CA ILE A 636 -13.70 22.82 -8.26
C ILE A 636 -12.76 23.45 -9.28
N ALA A 637 -12.63 22.84 -10.46
CA ALA A 637 -11.79 23.39 -11.53
C ALA A 637 -12.21 24.83 -11.88
N LEU A 638 -13.51 25.08 -12.03
CA LEU A 638 -14.03 26.42 -12.25
C LEU A 638 -13.73 27.39 -11.09
N SER A 639 -13.79 26.93 -9.84
CA SER A 639 -13.42 27.73 -8.66
C SER A 639 -11.96 28.17 -8.69
N THR A 640 -11.05 27.28 -9.09
CA THR A 640 -9.61 27.62 -9.19
C THR A 640 -9.33 28.68 -10.24
N ILE A 641 -10.17 28.79 -11.28
CA ILE A 641 -10.07 29.81 -12.32
C ILE A 641 -10.69 31.14 -11.84
N LEU A 642 -11.91 31.08 -11.27
CA LEU A 642 -12.65 32.28 -10.85
C LEU A 642 -12.09 32.94 -9.58
N PHE A 643 -11.53 32.14 -8.67
CA PHE A 643 -11.02 32.56 -7.36
C PHE A 643 -9.56 32.11 -7.20
N ALA A 644 -8.74 32.32 -8.23
CA ALA A 644 -7.35 31.87 -8.30
C ALA A 644 -6.48 32.28 -7.09
N ASN A 645 -6.83 33.35 -6.39
CA ASN A 645 -6.16 33.82 -5.17
C ASN A 645 -6.52 33.02 -3.89
N ARG A 646 -7.46 32.08 -3.96
CA ARG A 646 -7.89 31.22 -2.85
C ARG A 646 -7.29 29.82 -2.91
N PHE A 647 -6.56 29.50 -3.96
CA PHE A 647 -6.01 28.17 -4.23
C PHE A 647 -4.49 28.26 -4.37
N SER A 648 -3.77 27.23 -3.91
CA SER A 648 -2.32 27.15 -4.09
C SER A 648 -1.95 26.99 -5.55
N GLU A 649 -0.72 27.30 -5.92
CA GLU A 649 -0.27 27.10 -7.29
C GLU A 649 -0.36 25.63 -7.74
N SER A 650 -0.06 24.68 -6.83
CA SER A 650 -0.21 23.24 -7.08
C SER A 650 -1.67 22.79 -7.27
N GLU A 651 -2.63 23.41 -6.58
CA GLU A 651 -4.06 23.22 -6.83
C GLU A 651 -4.44 23.79 -8.21
N ARG A 652 -4.00 25.00 -8.55
CA ARG A 652 -4.31 25.63 -9.85
C ARG A 652 -3.72 24.85 -11.03
N ARG A 653 -2.48 24.35 -10.93
CA ARG A 653 -1.83 23.57 -12.01
C ARG A 653 -2.57 22.26 -12.31
N ARG A 654 -3.20 21.65 -11.31
CA ARG A 654 -3.99 20.41 -11.47
C ARG A 654 -5.44 20.66 -11.92
N SER A 655 -5.91 21.91 -11.93
CA SER A 655 -7.30 22.27 -12.27
C SER A 655 -7.76 21.74 -13.64
N GLY A 656 -6.89 21.78 -14.65
CA GLY A 656 -7.18 21.27 -15.99
C GLY A 656 -7.45 19.77 -16.00
N VAL A 657 -6.66 18.99 -15.27
CA VAL A 657 -6.86 17.54 -15.12
C VAL A 657 -8.17 17.26 -14.38
N THR A 658 -8.44 18.00 -13.30
CA THR A 658 -9.70 17.90 -12.56
C THR A 658 -10.92 18.20 -13.43
N LEU A 659 -10.84 19.20 -14.31
CA LEU A 659 -11.91 19.49 -15.27
C LEU A 659 -12.14 18.32 -16.24
N ILE A 660 -11.07 17.77 -16.82
CA ILE A 660 -11.16 16.63 -17.75
C ILE A 660 -11.78 15.42 -17.05
N MET A 661 -11.35 15.11 -15.83
CA MET A 661 -11.91 14.01 -15.02
C MET A 661 -13.40 14.24 -14.76
N GLY A 662 -13.81 15.46 -14.42
CA GLY A 662 -15.23 15.78 -14.24
C GLY A 662 -16.07 15.65 -15.50
N LEU A 663 -15.53 16.13 -16.63
CA LEU A 663 -16.14 15.93 -17.95
C LEU A 663 -16.21 14.46 -18.35
N ALA A 664 -15.37 13.59 -17.79
CA ALA A 664 -15.42 12.14 -17.99
C ALA A 664 -16.26 11.38 -16.94
N PHE A 665 -16.98 12.09 -16.05
CA PHE A 665 -17.71 11.49 -14.92
C PHE A 665 -16.81 10.74 -13.93
N ILE A 666 -15.59 11.22 -13.73
CA ILE A 666 -14.64 10.70 -12.74
C ILE A 666 -14.61 11.67 -11.56
N THR A 667 -15.40 11.35 -10.54
CA THR A 667 -15.58 12.21 -9.35
C THR A 667 -14.32 12.29 -8.48
N GLU A 668 -13.45 11.29 -8.58
CA GLU A 668 -12.23 11.09 -7.83
C GLU A 668 -11.18 12.17 -8.13
N GLY A 669 -11.29 12.86 -9.27
CA GLY A 669 -10.43 14.01 -9.60
C GLY A 669 -10.55 15.19 -8.62
N ALA A 670 -11.56 15.16 -7.75
CA ALA A 670 -11.78 16.13 -6.67
C ALA A 670 -11.14 15.72 -5.32
N ILE A 671 -10.69 14.48 -5.15
CA ILE A 671 -10.20 13.96 -3.84
C ILE A 671 -9.01 14.78 -3.33
N THR A 672 -8.09 15.18 -4.20
CA THR A 672 -6.90 15.96 -3.82
C THR A 672 -7.27 17.31 -3.19
N TYR A 673 -8.34 17.96 -3.68
CA TYR A 673 -8.84 19.22 -3.11
C TYR A 673 -9.63 18.96 -1.84
N LEU A 674 -10.43 17.87 -1.81
CA LEU A 674 -11.14 17.46 -0.61
C LEU A 674 -10.17 17.26 0.55
N LEU A 675 -9.06 16.54 0.34
CA LEU A 675 -8.06 16.31 1.39
C LEU A 675 -7.41 17.60 1.91
N SER A 676 -7.27 18.61 1.05
CA SER A 676 -6.72 19.91 1.45
C SER A 676 -7.66 20.73 2.35
N ASP A 677 -8.98 20.57 2.20
CA ASP A 677 -10.00 21.34 2.92
C ASP A 677 -11.35 20.61 2.94
N ILE A 678 -11.38 19.50 3.70
CA ILE A 678 -12.46 18.49 3.67
C ILE A 678 -13.84 19.13 3.81
N VAL A 679 -14.01 19.96 4.84
CA VAL A 679 -15.33 20.51 5.19
C VAL A 679 -15.86 21.41 4.08
N ARG A 680 -15.03 22.33 3.58
CA ARG A 680 -15.48 23.39 2.67
C ARG A 680 -15.66 22.85 1.26
N VAL A 681 -14.75 21.97 0.82
CA VAL A 681 -14.88 21.30 -0.49
C VAL A 681 -16.09 20.38 -0.50
N MET A 682 -16.29 19.55 0.52
CA MET A 682 -17.46 18.66 0.63
C MET A 682 -18.78 19.44 0.57
N ILE A 683 -18.96 20.45 1.44
CA ILE A 683 -20.22 21.21 1.50
C ILE A 683 -20.52 21.91 0.16
N SER A 684 -19.51 22.55 -0.45
CA SER A 684 -19.69 23.22 -1.75
C SER A 684 -20.10 22.24 -2.85
N CYS A 685 -19.47 21.07 -2.89
CA CYS A 685 -19.73 20.02 -3.88
C CYS A 685 -21.12 19.40 -3.70
N MET A 686 -21.52 19.09 -2.47
CA MET A 686 -22.86 18.56 -2.17
C MET A 686 -23.96 19.52 -2.64
N ILE A 687 -23.82 20.81 -2.35
CA ILE A 687 -24.83 21.82 -2.74
C ILE A 687 -24.90 21.95 -4.26
N GLY A 688 -23.75 22.10 -4.95
CA GLY A 688 -23.76 22.24 -6.41
C GLY A 688 -24.25 20.98 -7.13
N ALA A 689 -23.87 19.79 -6.66
CA ALA A 689 -24.36 18.51 -7.19
C ALA A 689 -25.87 18.34 -7.01
N SER A 690 -26.41 18.76 -5.85
CA SER A 690 -27.85 18.78 -5.60
C SER A 690 -28.60 19.74 -6.53
N VAL A 691 -28.05 20.92 -6.80
CA VAL A 691 -28.62 21.88 -7.76
C VAL A 691 -28.63 21.30 -9.18
N SER A 692 -27.51 20.71 -9.62
CA SER A 692 -27.41 20.06 -10.93
C SER A 692 -28.44 18.94 -11.10
N ALA A 693 -28.56 18.07 -10.09
CA ALA A 693 -29.53 16.98 -10.09
C ALA A 693 -30.97 17.50 -10.18
N THR A 694 -31.30 18.48 -9.34
CA THR A 694 -32.64 19.08 -9.28
C THR A 694 -33.02 19.74 -10.60
N LEU A 695 -32.09 20.45 -11.24
CA LEU A 695 -32.34 21.08 -12.54
C LEU A 695 -32.48 20.04 -13.66
N SER A 696 -31.67 18.97 -13.64
CA SER A 696 -31.80 17.86 -14.57
C SER A 696 -33.20 17.21 -14.50
N GLU A 697 -33.69 17.00 -13.28
CA GLU A 697 -35.05 16.48 -13.02
C GLU A 697 -36.13 17.48 -13.48
N LEU A 698 -36.03 18.77 -13.12
CA LEU A 698 -37.00 19.79 -13.51
C LEU A 698 -37.09 19.99 -15.02
N PHE A 699 -35.96 19.87 -15.72
CA PHE A 699 -35.93 19.92 -17.19
C PHE A 699 -36.41 18.62 -17.84
N GLY A 700 -36.59 17.55 -17.06
CA GLY A 700 -36.95 16.22 -17.54
C GLY A 700 -35.91 15.69 -18.51
N CYS A 701 -34.63 15.80 -18.14
CA CYS A 701 -33.54 15.18 -18.89
C CYS A 701 -33.55 13.67 -18.63
N THR A 702 -33.22 12.86 -19.65
CA THR A 702 -33.24 11.40 -19.53
C THR A 702 -31.93 10.81 -20.03
N LEU A 703 -31.46 9.74 -19.41
CA LEU A 703 -30.23 9.07 -19.81
C LEU A 703 -30.42 7.57 -19.72
N MET A 704 -30.15 6.89 -20.83
CA MET A 704 -30.45 5.48 -21.02
C MET A 704 -29.22 4.57 -20.84
N ALA A 705 -28.09 5.14 -20.41
CA ALA A 705 -26.85 4.41 -20.16
C ALA A 705 -26.38 4.60 -18.71
N PRO A 706 -25.73 3.59 -18.10
CA PRO A 706 -25.20 3.69 -16.76
C PRO A 706 -23.85 4.41 -16.74
N HIS A 707 -23.70 5.48 -17.51
CA HIS A 707 -22.45 6.23 -17.62
C HIS A 707 -22.74 7.71 -17.81
N GLY A 708 -21.92 8.55 -17.19
CA GLY A 708 -21.95 9.99 -17.38
C GLY A 708 -20.86 10.45 -18.34
N GLY A 709 -20.62 11.76 -18.34
CA GLY A 709 -19.52 12.36 -19.07
C GLY A 709 -19.96 13.00 -20.39
N ILE A 710 -19.06 13.79 -20.98
CA ILE A 710 -19.29 14.49 -22.24
C ILE A 710 -19.58 13.51 -23.40
N PHE A 711 -19.14 12.26 -23.26
CA PHE A 711 -19.28 11.20 -24.25
C PHE A 711 -20.70 10.64 -24.38
N VAL A 712 -21.52 10.74 -23.33
CA VAL A 712 -22.92 10.29 -23.37
C VAL A 712 -23.89 11.39 -23.81
N PHE A 713 -23.42 12.60 -24.10
CA PHE A 713 -24.30 13.71 -24.51
C PHE A 713 -25.13 13.42 -25.76
N LEU A 714 -24.66 12.52 -26.62
CA LEU A 714 -25.38 12.11 -27.84
C LEU A 714 -26.61 11.25 -27.53
N ILE A 715 -26.67 10.62 -26.36
CA ILE A 715 -27.76 9.72 -25.92
C ILE A 715 -28.62 10.30 -24.80
N VAL A 716 -28.32 11.53 -24.35
CA VAL A 716 -29.10 12.25 -23.36
C VAL A 716 -30.34 12.87 -24.00
N GLY A 717 -31.50 12.64 -23.40
CA GLY A 717 -32.72 13.38 -23.69
C GLY A 717 -32.58 14.84 -23.23
N LYS A 718 -32.80 15.79 -24.16
CA LYS A 718 -32.61 17.24 -23.97
C LYS A 718 -31.16 17.61 -23.58
N PRO A 719 -30.17 17.30 -24.44
CA PRO A 719 -28.74 17.41 -24.09
C PRO A 719 -28.30 18.83 -23.73
N VAL A 720 -28.90 19.85 -24.35
CA VAL A 720 -28.61 21.26 -24.05
C VAL A 720 -29.02 21.63 -22.62
N LEU A 721 -30.20 21.18 -22.18
CA LEU A 721 -30.69 21.44 -20.83
C LEU A 721 -29.92 20.64 -19.79
N TYR A 722 -29.51 19.42 -20.13
CA TYR A 722 -28.63 18.62 -19.31
C TYR A 722 -27.26 19.27 -19.09
N PHE A 723 -26.64 19.78 -20.16
CA PHE A 723 -25.40 20.55 -20.07
C PHE A 723 -25.58 21.77 -19.16
N LEU A 724 -26.69 22.48 -19.33
CA LEU A 724 -27.00 23.67 -18.57
C LEU A 724 -27.14 23.36 -17.06
N SER A 725 -27.76 22.24 -16.70
CA SER A 725 -27.85 21.77 -15.31
C SER A 725 -26.47 21.56 -14.68
N ILE A 726 -25.56 20.88 -15.39
CA ILE A 726 -24.19 20.63 -14.93
C ILE A 726 -23.41 21.94 -14.80
N MET A 727 -23.54 22.84 -15.79
CA MET A 727 -22.88 24.16 -15.75
C MET A 727 -23.36 25.00 -14.56
N ILE A 728 -24.67 25.07 -14.33
CA ILE A 728 -25.23 25.84 -13.21
C ILE A 728 -24.80 25.24 -11.87
N GLY A 729 -24.87 23.92 -11.70
CA GLY A 729 -24.38 23.24 -10.51
C GLY A 729 -22.89 23.48 -10.27
N SER A 730 -22.07 23.41 -11.32
CA SER A 730 -20.62 23.64 -11.25
C SER A 730 -20.30 25.09 -10.87
N LEU A 731 -21.06 26.06 -11.41
CA LEU A 731 -20.95 27.46 -11.03
C LEU A 731 -21.32 27.68 -9.56
N VAL A 732 -22.37 27.02 -9.07
CA VAL A 732 -22.76 27.08 -7.65
C VAL A 732 -21.64 26.53 -6.75
N THR A 733 -21.08 25.35 -7.07
CA THR A 733 -19.91 24.81 -6.38
C THR A 733 -18.76 25.81 -6.39
N ALA A 734 -18.45 26.38 -7.57
CA ALA A 734 -17.31 27.27 -7.74
C ALA A 734 -17.43 28.54 -6.90
N VAL A 735 -18.62 29.15 -6.89
CA VAL A 735 -18.94 30.37 -6.13
C VAL A 735 -18.90 30.10 -4.63
N ILE A 736 -19.58 29.04 -4.16
CA ILE A 736 -19.60 28.70 -2.73
C ILE A 736 -18.16 28.44 -2.27
N LEU A 737 -17.44 27.56 -2.96
CA LEU A 737 -16.07 27.19 -2.58
C LEU A 737 -15.13 28.40 -2.57
N GLY A 738 -15.19 29.23 -3.62
CA GLY A 738 -14.36 30.43 -3.74
C GLY A 738 -14.59 31.45 -2.62
N PHE A 739 -15.82 31.58 -2.14
CA PHE A 739 -16.13 32.48 -1.02
C PHE A 739 -15.78 31.92 0.35
N ILE A 740 -15.98 30.61 0.58
CA ILE A 740 -15.76 30.00 1.89
C ILE A 740 -14.31 29.53 2.12
N LYS A 741 -13.55 29.25 1.04
CA LYS A 741 -12.14 28.86 1.12
C LYS A 741 -11.33 30.09 1.58
N LYS A 742 -10.58 29.94 2.67
CA LYS A 742 -9.79 31.03 3.25
C LYS A 742 -8.61 31.39 2.34
N ILE A 743 -8.24 32.67 2.28
CA ILE A 743 -6.95 33.10 1.70
C ILE A 743 -5.87 32.46 2.55
N LYS A 744 -4.97 31.73 1.90
CA LYS A 744 -3.83 31.11 2.55
C LYS A 744 -2.70 32.14 2.53
N ASP A 745 -2.72 33.08 3.49
CA ASP A 745 -1.46 33.69 3.94
C ASP A 745 -0.79 32.67 4.86
N MET A 746 0.49 32.38 4.59
CA MET A 746 1.32 31.44 5.32
C MET A 746 1.44 31.84 6.80
N ASN A 747 0.90 31.02 7.70
CA ASN A 747 1.45 30.75 9.04
C ASN A 747 0.57 29.74 9.81
N ILE A 748 1.11 28.53 10.06
CA ILE A 748 0.45 27.47 10.83
C ILE A 748 0.81 27.62 12.31
N LYS A 749 0.26 28.64 13.00
CA LYS A 749 0.36 28.73 14.47
C LYS A 749 -0.98 28.85 15.21
N ASN A 750 -2.12 28.77 14.52
CA ASN A 750 -3.44 28.87 15.17
C ASN A 750 -4.30 27.61 15.12
N ILE A 751 -3.72 26.41 14.94
CA ILE A 751 -4.46 25.14 14.95
C ILE A 751 -4.76 24.64 16.38
N LEU A 752 -4.09 25.18 17.40
CA LEU A 752 -4.35 24.88 18.82
C LEU A 752 -5.40 25.82 19.42
N LYS A 753 -6.66 25.63 19.02
CA LYS A 753 -7.87 25.96 19.80
C LYS A 753 -9.09 25.55 18.98
N ILE A 754 -9.51 24.29 19.09
CA ILE A 754 -10.91 23.81 19.10
C ILE A 754 -10.89 22.29 19.34
N PRO A 755 -11.09 21.83 20.59
CA PRO A 755 -11.56 20.47 20.91
C PRO A 755 -13.05 20.47 21.32
N SER A 756 -13.86 21.41 20.82
CA SER A 756 -15.26 21.60 21.26
C SER A 756 -16.30 21.65 20.15
N ILE A 757 -15.93 21.44 18.88
CA ILE A 757 -16.88 21.46 17.74
C ILE A 757 -17.33 20.05 17.30
N PHE A 758 -16.54 19.00 17.58
CA PHE A 758 -16.94 17.62 17.26
C PHE A 758 -18.06 17.11 18.19
N THR A 759 -18.10 17.59 19.44
CA THR A 759 -19.22 17.41 20.38
C THR A 759 -20.42 18.32 20.08
N MET A 760 -20.23 19.38 19.28
CA MET A 760 -21.27 20.37 18.93
C MET A 760 -22.14 19.93 17.75
N ILE A 761 -21.61 19.15 16.80
CA ILE A 761 -22.40 18.65 15.66
C ILE A 761 -23.37 17.54 16.08
N LEU A 762 -23.03 16.77 17.12
CA LEU A 762 -23.94 15.77 17.71
C LEU A 762 -25.04 16.40 18.59
N SER A 763 -24.86 17.65 19.04
CA SER A 763 -25.83 18.40 19.84
C SER A 763 -26.67 19.41 19.04
N LEU A 764 -26.37 19.64 17.76
CA LEU A 764 -27.15 20.54 16.88
C LEU A 764 -28.46 19.94 16.31
N LEU A 765 -28.79 18.70 16.64
CA LEU A 765 -30.12 18.10 16.40
C LEU A 765 -31.16 18.47 17.48
N LEU A 766 -30.77 19.19 18.54
CA LEU A 766 -31.67 19.59 19.61
C LEU A 766 -31.44 21.06 20.01
N LEU A 767 -32.45 21.89 19.71
CA LEU A 767 -32.81 23.18 20.34
C LEU A 767 -32.30 24.50 19.73
N THR A 768 -33.30 25.38 19.56
CA THR A 768 -33.34 26.79 19.15
C THR A 768 -32.86 27.78 20.23
N GLY A 769 -32.21 28.90 19.85
CA GLY A 769 -32.34 30.19 20.58
C GLY A 769 -31.08 31.08 20.83
N CYS A 770 -30.93 32.15 20.03
CA CYS A 770 -30.45 33.53 20.32
C CYS A 770 -29.22 33.92 21.23
N ARG A 771 -28.26 34.63 20.58
CA ARG A 771 -27.70 36.02 20.83
C ARG A 771 -26.31 36.30 21.52
N LYS A 772 -25.41 36.91 20.70
CA LYS A 772 -24.45 38.08 20.80
C LYS A 772 -23.21 38.20 21.75
N ASN A 773 -22.08 38.58 21.08
CA ASN A 773 -21.00 39.58 21.37
C ASN A 773 -19.97 39.31 22.51
N ASN A 774 -18.67 39.66 22.48
CA ASN A 774 -17.86 40.72 21.83
C ASN A 774 -16.37 40.31 21.67
N ALA A 775 -15.65 41.04 20.80
CA ALA A 775 -14.20 41.02 20.59
C ALA A 775 -13.41 41.81 21.65
N THR A 776 -12.11 41.48 21.78
CA THR A 776 -11.04 42.39 22.25
C THR A 776 -9.71 42.02 21.59
N ASP A 777 -9.11 43.00 20.91
CA ASP A 777 -7.73 43.06 20.43
C ASP A 777 -6.72 42.91 21.56
N LEU A 778 -5.53 42.36 21.28
CA LEU A 778 -4.26 42.76 21.91
C LEU A 778 -3.08 42.44 20.98
N ASN A 779 -2.51 43.53 20.45
CA ASN A 779 -1.15 43.85 20.00
C ASN A 779 -0.15 42.78 19.55
N THR A 780 0.37 43.09 18.36
CA THR A 780 1.57 42.63 17.65
C THR A 780 2.87 42.81 18.41
N SER A 781 3.70 41.76 18.39
CA SER A 781 5.16 41.83 18.41
C SER A 781 5.69 40.91 17.29
N SER A 782 6.66 41.41 16.52
CA SER A 782 7.36 40.72 15.43
C SER A 782 7.89 39.35 15.88
N GLU A 783 7.43 38.27 15.25
CA GLU A 783 8.02 36.93 15.37
C GLU A 783 9.00 36.74 14.21
N ASP A 784 10.17 36.18 14.52
CA ASP A 784 11.24 35.85 13.57
C ASP A 784 10.75 34.79 12.56
N ASP A 785 10.86 35.09 11.26
CA ASP A 785 10.55 34.15 10.18
C ASP A 785 11.72 33.17 10.04
N HIS A 786 11.45 31.87 10.18
CA HIS A 786 12.41 30.78 9.98
C HIS A 786 12.30 30.24 8.55
N TYR A 787 13.43 30.04 7.89
CA TYR A 787 13.53 29.54 6.51
C TYR A 787 13.54 28.01 6.44
N THR A 788 13.08 27.47 5.30
CA THR A 788 13.10 26.05 4.96
C THR A 788 13.88 25.84 3.67
N PHE A 789 15.05 25.21 3.74
CA PHE A 789 15.88 24.90 2.57
C PHE A 789 15.69 23.45 2.11
N ALA A 790 16.06 23.17 0.86
CA ALA A 790 16.23 21.80 0.37
C ALA A 790 17.68 21.54 -0.04
N TYR A 791 18.15 20.32 0.15
CA TYR A 791 19.46 19.84 -0.27
C TYR A 791 19.30 18.62 -1.17
N THR A 792 20.05 18.58 -2.27
CA THR A 792 20.21 17.37 -3.09
C THR A 792 21.63 17.27 -3.63
N CYS A 793 22.18 16.06 -3.62
CA CYS A 793 23.47 15.74 -4.20
C CYS A 793 23.39 14.54 -5.14
N MET A 794 24.46 14.31 -5.90
CA MET A 794 24.51 13.17 -6.81
C MET A 794 24.47 11.82 -6.08
N ASP A 795 25.15 11.70 -4.94
CA ASP A 795 25.30 10.43 -4.22
C ASP A 795 25.47 10.67 -2.71
N GLY A 796 24.41 10.49 -1.94
CA GLY A 796 24.42 10.67 -0.48
C GLY A 796 25.27 9.64 0.27
N SER A 797 25.66 8.54 -0.38
CA SER A 797 26.55 7.53 0.22
C SER A 797 28.03 7.94 0.18
N ASN A 798 28.39 8.92 -0.65
CA ASN A 798 29.76 9.41 -0.76
C ASN A 798 30.12 10.25 0.49
N PRO A 799 31.18 9.87 1.25
CA PRO A 799 31.59 10.59 2.45
C PRO A 799 31.90 12.09 2.23
N TYR A 800 32.27 12.47 1.01
CA TYR A 800 32.49 13.87 0.65
C TYR A 800 31.19 14.69 0.74
N PHE A 801 30.10 14.19 0.14
CA PHE A 801 28.80 14.86 0.17
C PHE A 801 28.11 14.74 1.53
N ALA A 802 28.35 13.66 2.28
CA ALA A 802 27.90 13.54 3.66
C ALA A 802 28.49 14.66 4.55
N THR A 803 29.78 14.96 4.37
CA THR A 803 30.45 16.06 5.10
C THR A 803 29.86 17.43 4.74
N ILE A 804 29.57 17.68 3.46
CA ILE A 804 28.92 18.92 3.03
C ILE A 804 27.53 19.03 3.65
N LEU A 805 26.74 17.95 3.61
CA LEU A 805 25.40 17.92 4.18
C LEU A 805 25.40 18.20 5.67
N GLU A 806 26.28 17.56 6.44
CA GLU A 806 26.41 17.76 7.89
C GLU A 806 26.72 19.22 8.23
N GLU A 807 27.66 19.84 7.52
CA GLU A 807 28.04 21.23 7.75
C GLU A 807 26.91 22.20 7.34
N ILE A 808 26.26 21.99 6.18
CA ILE A 808 25.09 22.80 5.77
C ILE A 808 23.97 22.68 6.81
N THR A 809 23.66 21.46 7.26
CA THR A 809 22.64 21.19 8.28
C THR A 809 22.96 21.95 9.57
N THR A 810 24.20 21.83 10.05
CA THR A 810 24.67 22.51 11.27
C THR A 810 24.50 24.03 11.17
N LEU A 811 24.88 24.63 10.05
CA LEU A 811 24.80 26.08 9.87
C LEU A 811 23.37 26.61 9.71
N VAL A 812 22.49 25.84 9.05
CA VAL A 812 21.07 26.15 8.89
C VAL A 812 20.34 26.01 10.23
N GLU A 813 20.52 24.90 10.93
CA GLU A 813 19.86 24.63 12.21
C GLU A 813 20.35 25.56 13.32
N ALA A 814 21.62 25.99 13.30
CA ALA A 814 22.15 26.98 14.24
C ALA A 814 21.42 28.34 14.16
N ARG A 815 20.72 28.62 13.05
CA ARG A 815 19.88 29.81 12.86
C ARG A 815 18.39 29.56 13.16
N GLY A 816 18.02 28.34 13.53
CA GLY A 816 16.64 27.92 13.78
C GLY A 816 15.85 27.57 12.51
N ASP A 817 16.54 27.47 11.38
CA ASP A 817 15.97 27.15 10.08
C ASP A 817 15.99 25.63 9.82
N SER A 818 15.30 25.15 8.80
CA SER A 818 15.17 23.72 8.51
C SER A 818 15.74 23.33 7.15
N LEU A 819 16.23 22.09 7.02
CA LEU A 819 16.79 21.54 5.79
C LEU A 819 16.11 20.22 5.41
N ILE A 820 15.57 20.14 4.20
CA ILE A 820 14.98 18.92 3.62
C ILE A 820 16.03 18.24 2.76
N VAL A 821 16.41 17.02 3.12
CA VAL A 821 17.49 16.28 2.46
C VAL A 821 16.95 15.28 1.44
N TYR A 822 17.54 15.28 0.25
CA TYR A 822 17.27 14.33 -0.83
C TYR A 822 18.56 13.72 -1.35
N ASP A 823 18.51 12.44 -1.74
CA ASP A 823 19.63 11.72 -2.34
C ASP A 823 19.32 11.33 -3.80
N GLY A 824 20.14 11.84 -4.73
CA GLY A 824 20.06 11.52 -6.15
C GLY A 824 20.39 10.06 -6.48
N GLU A 825 21.13 9.35 -5.63
CA GLU A 825 21.56 7.94 -5.81
C GLU A 825 22.18 7.65 -7.20
N ASN A 826 22.92 8.61 -7.75
CA ASN A 826 23.45 8.61 -9.12
C ASN A 826 22.39 8.40 -10.22
N ASP A 827 21.09 8.58 -9.92
CA ASP A 827 19.98 8.46 -10.86
C ASP A 827 19.46 9.85 -11.26
N ILE A 828 19.72 10.21 -12.52
CA ILE A 828 19.28 11.49 -13.07
C ILE A 828 17.74 11.62 -13.11
N SER A 829 16.99 10.55 -13.34
CA SER A 829 15.53 10.60 -13.38
C SER A 829 14.96 10.85 -11.98
N LYS A 830 15.63 10.27 -10.97
CA LYS A 830 15.31 10.50 -9.56
C LYS A 830 15.61 11.94 -9.15
N GLN A 831 16.81 12.45 -9.41
CA GLN A 831 17.17 13.82 -9.07
C GLN A 831 16.33 14.86 -9.83
N GLN A 832 15.97 14.57 -11.10
CA GLN A 832 15.00 15.40 -11.83
C GLN A 832 13.66 15.43 -11.13
N SER A 833 13.13 14.27 -10.72
CA SER A 833 11.86 14.20 -9.99
C SER A 833 11.91 14.93 -8.66
N GLN A 834 13.04 14.89 -7.95
CA GLN A 834 13.28 15.62 -6.70
C GLN A 834 13.26 17.14 -6.92
N LEU A 835 14.00 17.64 -7.92
CA LEU A 835 14.02 19.06 -8.24
C LEU A 835 12.66 19.56 -8.75
N GLU A 836 11.91 18.71 -9.47
CA GLU A 836 10.53 19.03 -9.83
C GLU A 836 9.62 19.10 -8.60
N ASP A 837 9.73 18.17 -7.66
CA ASP A 837 9.00 18.20 -6.38
C ASP A 837 9.35 19.44 -5.54
N MET A 838 10.64 19.79 -5.45
CA MET A 838 11.13 21.00 -4.76
C MET A 838 10.52 22.28 -5.34
N ALA A 839 10.33 22.36 -6.67
CA ALA A 839 9.65 23.49 -7.31
C ALA A 839 8.18 23.65 -6.88
N PHE A 840 7.58 22.65 -6.21
CA PHE A 840 6.20 22.67 -5.73
C PHE A 840 6.08 22.66 -4.19
N LYS A 841 7.20 22.58 -3.47
CA LYS A 841 7.26 22.67 -2.00
C LYS A 841 7.47 24.11 -1.55
N ASP A 842 7.06 24.41 -0.33
CA ASP A 842 7.20 25.72 0.32
C ASP A 842 8.61 25.80 0.92
N ILE A 843 9.62 26.00 0.05
CA ILE A 843 11.03 26.11 0.42
C ILE A 843 11.60 27.44 -0.05
N ASP A 844 12.54 27.98 0.73
CA ASP A 844 13.15 29.29 0.54
C ASP A 844 14.45 29.22 -0.28
N GLY A 845 15.03 28.03 -0.46
CA GLY A 845 16.22 27.87 -1.29
C GLY A 845 16.64 26.41 -1.48
N VAL A 846 17.43 26.15 -2.52
CA VAL A 846 17.94 24.82 -2.86
C VAL A 846 19.47 24.81 -2.91
N PHE A 847 20.09 23.92 -2.15
CA PHE A 847 21.47 23.50 -2.30
C PHE A 847 21.53 22.31 -3.27
N LEU A 848 22.21 22.48 -4.41
CA LEU A 848 22.24 21.49 -5.49
C LEU A 848 23.66 21.06 -5.86
N ASN A 849 23.90 19.75 -5.83
CA ASN A 849 24.97 19.11 -6.58
C ASN A 849 24.37 18.15 -7.63
N PRO A 850 24.56 18.40 -8.94
CA PRO A 850 23.86 17.70 -10.00
C PRO A 850 24.47 16.33 -10.36
N VAL A 851 23.64 15.30 -10.55
CA VAL A 851 24.01 13.99 -11.12
C VAL A 851 24.48 14.12 -12.57
N ASP A 852 23.85 15.00 -13.35
CA ASP A 852 24.19 15.25 -14.75
C ASP A 852 24.07 16.76 -15.03
N SER A 853 25.16 17.37 -15.50
CA SER A 853 25.27 18.82 -15.66
C SER A 853 24.30 19.39 -16.70
N GLU A 854 23.89 18.62 -17.71
CA GLU A 854 23.04 19.08 -18.80
C GLU A 854 21.57 18.73 -18.55
N LYS A 855 21.28 17.51 -18.10
CA LYS A 855 19.90 17.03 -17.94
C LYS A 855 19.19 17.68 -16.75
N VAL A 856 19.93 18.15 -15.75
CA VAL A 856 19.38 18.87 -14.59
C VAL A 856 18.81 20.25 -14.96
N ILE A 857 19.11 20.77 -16.15
CA ILE A 857 18.61 22.08 -16.61
C ILE A 857 17.08 22.10 -16.78
N VAL A 858 16.47 20.98 -17.19
CA VAL A 858 15.02 20.90 -17.41
C VAL A 858 14.22 21.16 -16.12
N PRO A 859 14.49 20.49 -14.99
CA PRO A 859 13.81 20.81 -13.73
C PRO A 859 14.26 22.15 -13.12
N LEU A 860 15.52 22.58 -13.32
CA LEU A 860 15.99 23.89 -12.83
C LEU A 860 15.23 25.08 -13.45
N LYS A 861 14.76 24.95 -14.70
CA LYS A 861 13.83 25.92 -15.28
C LYS A 861 12.58 26.11 -14.43
N LYS A 862 12.02 25.02 -13.91
CA LYS A 862 10.81 25.04 -13.07
C LYS A 862 11.09 25.66 -11.70
N ILE A 863 12.24 25.36 -11.10
CA ILE A 863 12.66 25.98 -9.82
C ILE A 863 12.86 27.49 -9.99
N LYS A 864 13.53 27.90 -11.07
CA LYS A 864 13.71 29.33 -11.38
C LYS A 864 12.39 30.04 -11.67
N GLU A 865 11.46 29.38 -12.36
CA GLU A 865 10.08 29.90 -12.55
C GLU A 865 9.30 30.03 -11.23
N ALA A 866 9.64 29.24 -10.21
CA ALA A 866 9.09 29.32 -8.86
C ALA A 866 9.77 30.38 -7.98
N TYR A 867 10.76 31.12 -8.51
CA TYR A 867 11.54 32.13 -7.77
C TYR A 867 12.27 31.59 -6.54
N ILE A 868 12.60 30.29 -6.53
CA ILE A 868 13.38 29.67 -5.46
C ILE A 868 14.86 29.80 -5.82
N PRO A 869 15.70 30.43 -4.98
CA PRO A 869 17.12 30.56 -5.23
C PRO A 869 17.83 29.21 -5.19
N VAL A 870 18.74 28.99 -6.14
CA VAL A 870 19.53 27.75 -6.22
C VAL A 870 21.01 28.05 -6.07
N VAL A 871 21.61 27.52 -5.01
CA VAL A 871 23.05 27.54 -4.79
C VAL A 871 23.61 26.18 -5.18
N CYS A 872 24.32 26.14 -6.31
CA CYS A 872 24.94 24.93 -6.80
C CYS A 872 26.33 24.76 -6.18
N PHE A 873 26.71 23.55 -5.77
CA PHE A 873 28.00 23.32 -5.13
C PHE A 873 28.76 22.10 -5.71
N ASP A 874 30.08 22.16 -5.63
CA ASP A 874 31.06 21.17 -6.12
C ASP A 874 31.00 20.93 -7.64
N THR A 875 29.95 20.29 -8.15
CA THR A 875 29.78 19.98 -9.57
C THR A 875 28.94 21.05 -10.26
N GLN A 876 29.48 21.66 -11.32
CA GLN A 876 28.82 22.75 -12.03
C GLN A 876 27.76 22.26 -13.02
N VAL A 877 26.62 22.95 -13.10
CA VAL A 877 25.62 22.76 -14.16
C VAL A 877 26.11 23.33 -15.49
N GLU A 878 25.67 22.76 -16.61
CA GLU A 878 26.13 23.15 -17.96
C GLU A 878 25.80 24.62 -18.27
N ASP A 879 24.59 25.07 -17.89
CA ASP A 879 24.15 26.45 -18.04
C ASP A 879 23.90 27.09 -16.66
N VAL A 880 24.93 27.78 -16.17
CA VAL A 880 24.92 28.50 -14.88
C VAL A 880 23.87 29.62 -14.80
N SER A 881 23.21 29.98 -15.91
CA SER A 881 22.14 30.97 -15.88
C SER A 881 20.88 30.46 -15.16
N TYR A 882 20.71 29.14 -14.97
CA TYR A 882 19.54 28.55 -14.28
C TYR A 882 19.69 28.39 -12.77
N ILE A 883 20.86 28.70 -12.23
CA ILE A 883 21.14 28.73 -10.78
C ILE A 883 21.45 30.17 -10.37
N ASP A 884 21.49 30.48 -9.08
CA ASP A 884 21.80 31.81 -8.56
C ASP A 884 23.30 32.00 -8.36
N SER A 885 23.98 31.00 -7.80
CA SER A 885 25.43 30.97 -7.70
C SER A 885 25.99 29.55 -7.72
N TYR A 886 27.25 29.41 -8.13
CA TYR A 886 28.01 28.15 -8.06
C TYR A 886 29.21 28.30 -7.12
N ILE A 887 29.39 27.34 -6.22
CA ILE A 887 30.51 27.26 -5.27
C ILE A 887 31.31 26.00 -5.57
N GLY A 888 32.59 26.10 -5.87
CA GLY A 888 33.43 24.92 -6.11
C GLY A 888 34.92 25.20 -5.92
N SER A 889 35.69 24.14 -5.81
CA SER A 889 37.15 24.23 -5.64
C SER A 889 37.85 24.79 -6.88
N ASP A 890 38.98 25.46 -6.67
CA ASP A 890 39.94 25.75 -7.73
C ASP A 890 40.64 24.46 -8.17
N ASN A 891 40.00 23.75 -9.10
CA ASN A 891 40.49 22.48 -9.63
C ASN A 891 41.81 22.63 -10.40
N TYR A 892 42.01 23.76 -11.08
CA TYR A 892 43.28 24.05 -11.75
C TYR A 892 44.40 24.20 -10.73
N ASN A 893 44.17 25.00 -9.69
CA ASN A 893 45.15 25.16 -8.64
C ASN A 893 45.39 23.84 -7.88
N ALA A 894 44.39 22.97 -7.72
CA ALA A 894 44.55 21.69 -7.03
C ALA A 894 45.57 20.77 -7.74
N GLY A 895 45.54 20.74 -9.07
CA GLY A 895 46.56 20.06 -9.85
C GLY A 895 47.90 20.80 -9.85
N LYS A 896 47.88 22.13 -9.91
CA LYS A 896 49.08 22.96 -9.91
C LYS A 896 49.90 22.79 -8.64
N VAL A 897 49.29 22.82 -7.45
CA VAL A 897 50.00 22.67 -6.17
C VAL A 897 50.64 21.28 -6.03
N VAL A 898 50.03 20.25 -6.62
CA VAL A 898 50.60 18.90 -6.72
C VAL A 898 51.83 18.89 -7.63
N GLY A 899 51.73 19.51 -8.80
CA GLY A 899 52.86 19.61 -9.73
C GLY A 899 54.02 20.44 -9.16
N ASP A 900 53.72 21.53 -8.45
CA ASP A 900 54.71 22.36 -7.76
C ASP A 900 55.45 21.56 -6.67
N ASP A 901 54.75 20.70 -5.93
CA ASP A 901 55.36 19.79 -4.95
C ASP A 901 56.25 18.73 -5.61
N LEU A 902 55.82 18.17 -6.75
CA LEU A 902 56.62 17.22 -7.52
C LEU A 902 57.91 17.86 -8.04
N VAL A 903 57.85 19.05 -8.63
CA VAL A 903 59.03 19.78 -9.12
C VAL A 903 60.03 20.02 -7.99
N ARG A 904 59.52 20.39 -6.80
CA ARG A 904 60.34 20.63 -5.61
C ARG A 904 61.05 19.36 -5.12
N ARG A 905 60.38 18.21 -5.15
CA ARG A 905 60.93 16.92 -4.69
C ARG A 905 61.85 16.25 -5.72
N CYS A 906 61.58 16.45 -7.00
CA CYS A 906 62.29 15.83 -8.11
C CYS A 906 62.84 16.92 -9.06
N PRO A 907 63.82 17.74 -8.62
CA PRO A 907 64.32 18.87 -9.41
C PRO A 907 65.06 18.45 -10.68
N ASP A 908 65.59 17.23 -10.72
CA ASP A 908 66.28 16.64 -11.87
C ASP A 908 65.30 16.04 -12.91
N GLY A 909 63.99 16.18 -12.67
CA GLY A 909 62.95 15.66 -13.55
C GLY A 909 62.79 14.15 -13.50
N GLY A 910 62.18 13.57 -14.55
CA GLY A 910 61.92 12.13 -14.61
C GLY A 910 60.68 11.74 -15.41
N SER A 911 60.39 10.44 -15.47
CA SER A 911 59.28 9.91 -16.27
C SER A 911 58.01 9.80 -15.44
N ILE A 912 56.89 10.31 -15.95
CA ILE A 912 55.63 10.40 -15.20
C ILE A 912 54.46 9.74 -15.93
N ILE A 913 53.49 9.25 -15.15
CA ILE A 913 52.20 8.75 -15.65
C ILE A 913 51.09 9.66 -15.12
N ILE A 914 50.10 9.95 -15.96
CA ILE A 914 48.89 10.66 -15.58
C ILE A 914 47.69 9.72 -15.75
N LEU A 915 46.90 9.53 -14.69
CA LEU A 915 45.62 8.85 -14.73
C LEU A 915 44.51 9.91 -14.69
N ASP A 916 43.80 10.03 -15.80
CA ASP A 916 42.87 11.10 -16.12
C ASP A 916 41.41 10.60 -16.15
N ALA A 917 40.47 11.53 -16.14
CA ALA A 917 39.03 11.34 -16.36
C ALA A 917 38.50 12.47 -17.27
N PRO A 918 38.93 12.52 -18.55
CA PRO A 918 38.77 13.68 -19.42
C PRO A 918 37.31 14.01 -19.75
N SER A 919 36.36 13.11 -19.44
CA SER A 919 34.93 13.36 -19.53
C SER A 919 34.44 14.45 -18.56
N THR A 920 35.15 14.69 -17.44
CA THR A 920 34.75 15.67 -16.42
C THR A 920 35.58 16.94 -16.50
N ARG A 921 34.97 18.11 -16.25
CA ARG A 921 35.67 19.40 -16.33
C ARG A 921 36.71 19.58 -15.21
N SER A 922 36.36 19.18 -13.99
CA SER A 922 37.25 19.22 -12.84
C SER A 922 38.54 18.42 -13.07
N ALA A 923 38.46 17.20 -13.60
CA ALA A 923 39.64 16.39 -13.90
C ALA A 923 40.52 17.04 -14.99
N ARG A 924 39.92 17.60 -16.05
CA ARG A 924 40.67 18.33 -17.07
C ARG A 924 41.41 19.52 -16.48
N ASP A 925 40.73 20.33 -15.66
CA ASP A 925 41.34 21.49 -15.02
C ASP A 925 42.49 21.07 -14.09
N ARG A 926 42.34 19.97 -13.32
CA ARG A 926 43.40 19.39 -12.48
C ARG A 926 44.60 18.93 -13.30
N VAL A 927 44.37 18.19 -14.39
CA VAL A 927 45.45 17.71 -15.27
C VAL A 927 46.16 18.88 -15.94
N ASP A 928 45.43 19.88 -16.43
CA ASP A 928 46.01 21.09 -17.03
C ASP A 928 46.83 21.88 -16.01
N GLY A 929 46.33 22.02 -14.78
CA GLY A 929 47.04 22.64 -13.67
C GLY A 929 48.35 21.92 -13.34
N PHE A 930 48.30 20.60 -13.22
CA PHE A 930 49.46 19.75 -12.97
C PHE A 930 50.49 19.86 -14.11
N ILE A 931 50.05 19.73 -15.37
CA ILE A 931 50.91 19.87 -16.54
C ILE A 931 51.56 21.27 -16.56
N SER A 932 50.80 22.32 -16.27
CA SER A 932 51.32 23.69 -16.27
C SER A 932 52.43 23.91 -15.24
N ALA A 933 52.37 23.24 -14.09
CA ALA A 933 53.37 23.35 -13.03
C ALA A 933 54.68 22.64 -13.39
N ILE A 934 54.60 21.51 -14.09
CA ILE A 934 55.80 20.74 -14.51
C ILE A 934 56.37 21.24 -15.85
N MET A 935 55.62 22.03 -16.61
CA MET A 935 56.06 22.58 -17.90
C MET A 935 57.30 23.48 -17.72
N GLY A 936 58.36 23.16 -18.46
CA GLY A 936 59.65 23.88 -18.36
C GLY A 936 60.65 23.24 -17.42
N HIS A 937 60.29 22.13 -16.77
CA HIS A 937 61.18 21.24 -16.02
C HIS A 937 61.44 19.93 -16.79
N ASP A 938 62.45 19.16 -16.38
CA ASP A 938 62.92 17.95 -17.10
C ASP A 938 62.02 16.70 -16.91
N PHE A 939 60.69 16.86 -16.90
CA PHE A 939 59.73 15.76 -16.81
C PHE A 939 59.24 15.28 -18.19
N ASP A 940 59.18 13.96 -18.37
CA ASP A 940 58.67 13.31 -19.58
C ASP A 940 57.39 12.52 -19.27
N ILE A 941 56.27 12.91 -19.90
CA ILE A 941 54.97 12.23 -19.74
C ILE A 941 55.00 10.94 -20.56
N PHE A 942 55.22 9.81 -19.89
CA PHE A 942 55.25 8.48 -20.51
C PHE A 942 53.88 8.04 -21.04
N SER A 943 52.83 8.30 -20.25
CA SER A 943 51.46 7.96 -20.63
C SER A 943 50.44 8.82 -19.90
N ILE A 944 49.36 9.16 -20.61
CA ILE A 944 48.11 9.67 -20.06
C ILE A 944 47.06 8.61 -20.32
N TYR A 945 46.33 8.16 -19.31
CA TYR A 945 45.35 7.09 -19.45
C TYR A 945 44.02 7.45 -18.77
N ASP A 946 42.91 7.24 -19.47
CA ASP A 946 41.56 7.47 -18.93
C ASP A 946 41.14 6.32 -18.00
N CYS A 947 41.07 6.59 -16.71
CA CYS A 947 40.57 5.69 -15.69
C CYS A 947 39.14 6.03 -15.27
N SER A 948 38.55 7.10 -15.81
CA SER A 948 37.20 7.57 -15.48
C SER A 948 36.98 7.79 -13.97
N GLY A 949 38.04 8.17 -13.25
CA GLY A 949 38.02 8.40 -11.80
C GLY A 949 37.87 7.14 -10.93
N ASP A 950 37.99 5.94 -11.51
CA ASP A 950 37.69 4.65 -10.87
C ASP A 950 38.94 3.94 -10.29
N GLU A 951 38.84 3.49 -9.04
CA GLU A 951 39.94 2.84 -8.31
C GLU A 951 40.40 1.52 -8.96
N GLU A 952 39.47 0.67 -9.42
CA GLU A 952 39.81 -0.65 -9.97
C GLU A 952 40.47 -0.53 -11.34
N LYS A 953 39.96 0.36 -12.19
CA LYS A 953 40.60 0.70 -13.47
C LYS A 953 41.97 1.32 -13.24
N ALA A 954 42.11 2.20 -12.26
CA ALA A 954 43.41 2.79 -11.91
C ALA A 954 44.42 1.71 -11.52
N TYR A 955 44.01 0.75 -10.68
CA TYR A 955 44.82 -0.39 -10.27
C TYR A 955 45.27 -1.26 -11.47
N GLU A 956 44.34 -1.69 -12.31
CA GLU A 956 44.63 -2.57 -13.46
C GLU A 956 45.53 -1.89 -14.51
N ASN A 957 45.30 -0.61 -14.82
CA ASN A 957 46.08 0.10 -15.82
C ASN A 957 47.46 0.51 -15.30
N THR A 958 47.57 0.89 -14.02
CA THR A 958 48.86 1.13 -13.38
C THR A 958 49.75 -0.11 -13.44
N LYS A 959 49.21 -1.29 -13.14
CA LYS A 959 49.96 -2.56 -13.27
C LYS A 959 50.46 -2.80 -14.69
N LYS A 960 49.64 -2.53 -15.70
CA LYS A 960 50.06 -2.69 -17.11
C LYS A 960 51.17 -1.73 -17.49
N LEU A 961 51.05 -0.46 -17.12
CA LEU A 961 52.03 0.58 -17.45
C LEU A 961 53.37 0.34 -16.73
N LEU A 962 53.34 0.00 -15.45
CA LEU A 962 54.56 -0.28 -14.67
C LEU A 962 55.28 -1.57 -15.09
N ASN A 963 54.56 -2.53 -15.67
CA ASN A 963 55.19 -3.70 -16.30
C ASN A 963 55.91 -3.35 -17.61
N ILE A 964 55.50 -2.29 -18.31
CA ILE A 964 56.16 -1.82 -19.54
C ILE A 964 57.40 -1.00 -19.17
N LYS A 965 57.25 -0.10 -18.18
CA LYS A 965 58.33 0.75 -17.68
C LYS A 965 58.19 0.86 -16.16
N SER A 966 59.09 0.22 -15.44
CA SER A 966 59.11 0.23 -13.96
C SER A 966 59.82 1.44 -13.38
N ASP A 967 60.64 2.13 -14.19
CA ASP A 967 61.38 3.33 -13.82
C ASP A 967 60.49 4.58 -14.05
N ILE A 968 59.53 4.77 -13.15
CA ILE A 968 58.57 5.88 -13.15
C ILE A 968 58.78 6.71 -11.88
N THR A 969 59.10 7.98 -12.07
CA THR A 969 59.42 8.93 -11.00
C THR A 969 58.16 9.33 -10.23
N ALA A 970 57.05 9.56 -10.93
CA ALA A 970 55.79 9.92 -10.28
C ALA A 970 54.55 9.47 -11.09
N ILE A 971 53.45 9.24 -10.37
CA ILE A 971 52.13 8.99 -10.93
C ILE A 971 51.18 10.02 -10.34
N PHE A 972 50.58 10.84 -11.22
CA PHE A 972 49.52 11.77 -10.86
C PHE A 972 48.17 11.12 -11.17
N ALA A 973 47.30 11.05 -10.18
CA ALA A 973 45.92 10.63 -10.31
C ALA A 973 45.01 11.84 -10.12
N GLU A 974 44.02 11.99 -11.00
CA GLU A 974 43.12 13.15 -10.97
C GLU A 974 42.27 13.25 -9.69
N ASN A 975 42.09 12.14 -8.95
CA ASN A 975 41.40 12.11 -7.67
C ASN A 975 42.05 11.11 -6.67
N ASP A 976 41.66 11.17 -5.40
CA ASP A 976 42.19 10.30 -4.35
C ASP A 976 41.82 8.81 -4.52
N PRO A 977 40.59 8.41 -4.92
CA PRO A 977 40.27 7.01 -5.22
C PRO A 977 41.19 6.39 -6.29
N THR A 978 41.46 7.14 -7.36
CA THR A 978 42.40 6.73 -8.41
C THR A 978 43.82 6.58 -7.83
N ALA A 979 44.24 7.50 -6.95
CA ALA A 979 45.53 7.41 -6.26
C ALA A 979 45.64 6.18 -5.35
N LEU A 980 44.55 5.77 -4.67
CA LEU A 980 44.50 4.53 -3.87
C LEU A 980 44.63 3.28 -4.76
N GLY A 981 44.02 3.28 -5.95
CA GLY A 981 44.20 2.22 -6.94
C GLY A 981 45.65 2.11 -7.42
N VAL A 982 46.31 3.25 -7.65
CA VAL A 982 47.75 3.32 -7.95
C VAL A 982 48.58 2.75 -6.80
N LEU A 983 48.29 3.16 -5.57
CA LEU A 983 48.98 2.69 -4.36
C LEU A 983 48.90 1.17 -4.23
N LYS A 984 47.72 0.59 -4.45
CA LYS A 984 47.50 -0.85 -4.44
C LYS A 984 48.36 -1.56 -5.49
N ALA A 985 48.46 -1.02 -6.71
CA ALA A 985 49.26 -1.57 -7.79
C ALA A 985 50.77 -1.48 -7.49
N VAL A 986 51.24 -0.34 -7.03
CA VAL A 986 52.65 -0.07 -6.68
C VAL A 986 53.12 -0.97 -5.54
N ASN A 987 52.30 -1.10 -4.49
CA ASN A 987 52.58 -1.99 -3.36
C ASN A 987 52.66 -3.47 -3.78
N GLU A 988 51.75 -3.93 -4.64
CA GLU A 988 51.77 -5.31 -5.14
C GLU A 988 53.01 -5.62 -5.98
N LEU A 989 53.46 -4.66 -6.80
CA LEU A 989 54.67 -4.79 -7.62
C LEU A 989 55.97 -4.58 -6.81
N GLY A 990 55.87 -4.19 -5.55
CA GLY A 990 57.02 -3.93 -4.68
C GLY A 990 57.86 -2.72 -5.12
N ILE A 991 57.26 -1.77 -5.82
CA ILE A 991 57.92 -0.55 -6.28
C ILE A 991 57.90 0.46 -5.13
N LYS A 992 59.07 0.94 -4.72
CA LYS A 992 59.21 1.88 -3.58
C LYS A 992 59.59 3.29 -4.00
N ASP A 993 60.31 3.43 -5.10
CA ASP A 993 60.85 4.70 -5.58
C ASP A 993 59.92 5.34 -6.63
N CYS A 994 58.65 5.57 -6.24
CA CYS A 994 57.65 6.22 -7.10
C CYS A 994 56.76 7.13 -6.26
N CYS A 995 56.66 8.41 -6.64
CA CYS A 995 55.80 9.37 -5.95
C CYS A 995 54.36 9.29 -6.47
N ILE A 996 53.39 9.01 -5.61
CA ILE A 996 51.97 8.99 -5.96
C ILE A 996 51.32 10.27 -5.44
N TYR A 997 50.53 10.91 -6.30
CA TYR A 997 49.73 12.06 -5.94
C TYR A 997 48.26 11.88 -6.33
N GLY A 998 47.37 12.38 -5.47
CA GLY A 998 45.94 12.50 -5.73
C GLY A 998 45.46 13.95 -5.67
N VAL A 999 44.15 14.13 -5.71
CA VAL A 999 43.44 15.39 -5.47
C VAL A 999 42.18 14.99 -4.73
N ASP A 1000 41.89 15.64 -3.60
CA ASP A 1000 40.62 15.63 -2.83
C ASP A 1000 40.90 15.95 -1.36
N GLY A 1001 41.95 15.35 -0.77
CA GLY A 1001 42.27 15.52 0.65
C GLY A 1001 41.56 14.51 1.57
N SER A 1002 41.18 13.36 1.03
CA SER A 1002 40.39 12.33 1.72
C SER A 1002 41.07 11.80 3.00
N PRO A 1003 40.29 11.39 4.02
CA PRO A 1003 40.83 10.75 5.22
C PRO A 1003 41.73 9.55 4.92
N LEU A 1004 41.41 8.76 3.88
CA LEU A 1004 42.19 7.58 3.50
C LEU A 1004 43.59 7.96 2.98
N ILE A 1005 43.68 8.96 2.09
CA ILE A 1005 44.99 9.45 1.62
C ILE A 1005 45.77 10.11 2.76
N LYS A 1006 45.11 10.86 3.65
CA LYS A 1006 45.75 11.43 4.84
C LYS A 1006 46.34 10.37 5.77
N GLN A 1007 45.66 9.25 5.97
CA GLN A 1007 46.18 8.10 6.73
C GLN A 1007 47.40 7.47 6.06
N GLU A 1008 47.43 7.41 4.73
CA GLU A 1008 48.60 6.92 3.99
C GLU A 1008 49.79 7.89 4.09
N LEU A 1009 49.55 9.20 4.10
CA LEU A 1009 50.61 10.22 4.21
C LEU A 1009 51.35 10.23 5.56
N ILE A 1010 50.79 9.62 6.62
CA ILE A 1010 51.44 9.49 7.93
C ILE A 1010 52.50 8.37 7.93
N LYS A 1011 52.39 7.39 7.02
CA LYS A 1011 53.29 6.24 7.01
C LYS A 1011 54.64 6.64 6.41
N GLU A 1012 55.73 6.46 7.15
CA GLU A 1012 57.08 6.87 6.74
C GLU A 1012 57.50 6.30 5.37
N ASP A 1013 57.12 5.05 5.08
CA ASP A 1013 57.49 4.34 3.85
C ASP A 1013 56.44 4.42 2.73
N SER A 1014 55.41 5.28 2.85
CA SER A 1014 54.36 5.36 1.84
C SER A 1014 54.86 5.99 0.53
N PRO A 1015 54.52 5.41 -0.64
CA PRO A 1015 54.79 6.04 -1.93
C PRO A 1015 53.86 7.24 -2.21
N VAL A 1016 52.77 7.42 -1.46
CA VAL A 1016 51.92 8.62 -1.56
C VAL A 1016 52.65 9.82 -0.95
N LYS A 1017 52.80 10.91 -1.73
CA LYS A 1017 53.57 12.10 -1.33
C LYS A 1017 52.73 13.35 -1.10
N GLY A 1018 51.56 13.43 -1.72
CA GLY A 1018 50.60 14.48 -1.41
C GLY A 1018 49.29 14.38 -2.17
N THR A 1019 48.36 15.25 -1.80
CA THR A 1019 47.07 15.43 -2.46
C THR A 1019 46.73 16.91 -2.54
N GLY A 1020 46.24 17.35 -3.69
CA GLY A 1020 45.63 18.68 -3.84
C GLY A 1020 44.30 18.70 -3.08
N ALA A 1021 44.29 19.24 -1.87
CA ALA A 1021 43.15 19.12 -1.00
C ALA A 1021 42.04 20.11 -1.39
N GLN A 1022 40.83 19.58 -1.43
CA GLN A 1022 39.58 20.34 -1.54
C GLN A 1022 38.97 20.52 -0.16
N SER A 1023 38.03 21.46 -0.02
CA SER A 1023 37.36 21.72 1.25
C SER A 1023 35.85 21.55 1.20
N PRO A 1024 35.32 20.34 1.52
CA PRO A 1024 33.87 20.17 1.59
C PRO A 1024 33.25 21.10 2.65
N VAL A 1025 33.94 21.31 3.78
CA VAL A 1025 33.51 22.21 4.85
C VAL A 1025 33.47 23.67 4.38
N SER A 1026 34.52 24.18 3.72
CA SER A 1026 34.52 25.56 3.21
C SER A 1026 33.52 25.76 2.07
N ILE A 1027 33.30 24.73 1.23
CA ILE A 1027 32.26 24.75 0.20
C ILE A 1027 30.88 24.88 0.85
N ALA A 1028 30.59 24.07 1.87
CA ALA A 1028 29.34 24.13 2.62
C ALA A 1028 29.12 25.50 3.28
N GLN A 1029 30.12 25.99 4.01
CA GLN A 1029 30.08 27.30 4.67
C GLN A 1029 29.80 28.43 3.67
N LYS A 1030 30.51 28.43 2.53
CA LYS A 1030 30.31 29.44 1.50
C LYS A 1030 28.96 29.31 0.81
N ALA A 1031 28.49 28.10 0.56
CA ALA A 1031 27.17 27.86 -0.01
C ALA A 1031 26.07 28.45 0.88
N VAL A 1032 26.14 28.20 2.19
CA VAL A 1032 25.19 28.75 3.17
C VAL A 1032 25.28 30.27 3.26
N GLU A 1033 26.50 30.83 3.35
CA GLU A 1033 26.73 32.29 3.35
C GLU A 1033 26.07 32.95 2.14
N VAL A 1034 26.28 32.39 0.95
CA VAL A 1034 25.72 32.89 -0.31
C VAL A 1034 24.20 32.74 -0.35
N MET A 1035 23.64 31.63 0.13
CA MET A 1035 22.19 31.42 0.19
C MET A 1035 21.51 32.51 1.03
N TYR A 1036 22.02 32.77 2.24
CA TYR A 1036 21.46 33.82 3.08
C TYR A 1036 21.65 35.22 2.50
N SER A 1037 22.79 35.49 1.85
CA SER A 1037 23.00 36.78 1.15
C SER A 1037 21.96 36.98 0.05
N ILE A 1038 21.57 35.93 -0.68
CA ILE A 1038 20.50 35.98 -1.68
C ILE A 1038 19.15 36.29 -1.01
N LEU A 1039 18.83 35.63 0.10
CA LEU A 1039 17.57 35.84 0.84
C LEU A 1039 17.46 37.24 1.45
N ASP A 1040 18.58 37.81 1.89
CA ASP A 1040 18.65 39.19 2.41
C ASP A 1040 18.54 40.25 1.29
N GLY A 1041 18.44 39.81 0.03
CA GLY A 1041 18.30 40.67 -1.15
C GLY A 1041 19.61 41.29 -1.62
N GLU A 1042 20.76 40.75 -1.18
CA GLU A 1042 22.07 41.19 -1.61
C GLU A 1042 22.44 40.64 -3.00
N THR A 1043 23.27 41.38 -3.74
CA THR A 1043 23.81 40.90 -5.02
C THR A 1043 25.01 39.98 -4.77
N VAL A 1044 24.90 38.73 -5.20
CA VAL A 1044 25.97 37.71 -5.10
C VAL A 1044 26.70 37.49 -6.42
N GLU A 1045 27.97 37.07 -6.36
CA GLU A 1045 28.72 36.66 -7.55
C GLU A 1045 28.17 35.37 -8.16
N LYS A 1046 28.37 35.19 -9.47
CA LYS A 1046 27.85 34.02 -10.18
C LYS A 1046 28.65 32.74 -9.92
N THR A 1047 29.89 32.89 -9.49
CA THR A 1047 30.81 31.78 -9.21
C THR A 1047 31.74 32.21 -8.08
N TYR A 1048 31.77 31.44 -7.01
CA TYR A 1048 32.76 31.54 -5.94
C TYR A 1048 33.69 30.34 -6.03
N THR A 1049 34.99 30.63 -6.07
CA THR A 1049 36.03 29.61 -6.11
C THR A 1049 36.63 29.46 -4.72
N ILE A 1050 36.72 28.23 -4.23
CA ILE A 1050 37.38 27.89 -2.96
C ILE A 1050 38.83 27.51 -3.24
N ASP A 1051 39.76 28.20 -2.59
CA ASP A 1051 41.19 27.96 -2.75
C ASP A 1051 41.55 26.53 -2.34
N THR A 1052 42.41 25.90 -3.14
CA THR A 1052 42.95 24.56 -2.90
C THR A 1052 44.40 24.63 -2.46
N TYR A 1053 44.85 23.66 -1.67
CA TYR A 1053 46.20 23.66 -1.12
C TYR A 1053 46.76 22.24 -1.03
N ILE A 1054 48.08 22.10 -0.98
CA ILE A 1054 48.71 20.79 -0.88
C ILE A 1054 48.66 20.25 0.57
N ILE A 1055 48.16 19.04 0.74
CA ILE A 1055 48.43 18.21 1.93
C ILE A 1055 49.47 17.17 1.53
N SER A 1056 50.59 17.13 2.24
CA SER A 1056 51.77 16.32 1.93
C SER A 1056 52.32 15.67 3.18
N THR A 1057 53.27 14.74 3.01
CA THR A 1057 53.98 14.12 4.14
C THR A 1057 54.68 15.11 5.07
N GLU A 1058 54.98 16.33 4.60
CA GLU A 1058 55.71 17.36 5.36
C GLU A 1058 54.80 18.21 6.25
N ASN A 1059 53.53 18.37 5.89
CA ASN A 1059 52.58 19.23 6.60
C ASN A 1059 51.36 18.47 7.14
N ILE A 1060 51.29 17.14 6.97
CA ILE A 1060 50.18 16.29 7.43
C ILE A 1060 49.90 16.42 8.93
N ILE A 1061 50.91 16.73 9.75
CA ILE A 1061 50.79 16.95 11.20
C ILE A 1061 49.87 18.12 11.57
N ASN A 1062 49.59 19.03 10.62
CA ASN A 1062 48.74 20.20 10.84
C ASN A 1062 47.26 19.93 10.51
N PHE A 1063 46.91 18.71 10.08
CA PHE A 1063 45.57 18.37 9.61
C PHE A 1063 45.00 17.20 10.40
N ASP A 1064 43.67 17.18 10.58
CA ASP A 1064 43.01 15.97 11.07
C ASP A 1064 43.08 14.90 9.98
N VAL A 1065 43.45 13.69 10.39
CA VAL A 1065 43.67 12.54 9.51
C VAL A 1065 42.44 11.62 9.45
N LYS A 1066 41.44 11.86 10.30
CA LYS A 1066 40.20 11.09 10.36
C LYS A 1066 39.05 11.76 9.61
N ASN A 1067 39.03 13.09 9.55
CA ASN A 1067 37.98 13.88 8.91
C ASN A 1067 38.48 14.56 7.63
N TRP A 1068 37.62 15.20 6.83
CA TRP A 1068 37.99 15.80 5.54
C TRP A 1068 38.79 17.11 5.66
N GLN A 1069 38.73 17.79 6.80
CA GLN A 1069 39.63 18.88 7.17
C GLN A 1069 39.87 18.93 8.67
#